data_AF-A0A372H1H3-F1
#
_entry.id   AF-A0A372H1H3-F1
#
_cell.length_a   1.000
_cell.length_b   1.000
_cell.length_c   1.000
_cell.angle_alpha   90.00
_cell.angle_beta   90.00
_cell.angle_gamma   90.00
#
_symmetry.space_group_name_H-M   'P 1'
#
loop_
_entity.id
_entity.type
_entity.pdbx_description
1 polymer ?
#
loop_
_entity_poly.entity_id
_entity_poly.type
_entity_poly.pdbx_seq_one_letter_code
_entity_poly.pdbx_strand_id
1 'polypeptide(L)'
;MIFQKPLLPYLLMIGLTIAVSCAPIKSTTLEAIKIAVIADIHLSNVYGQLKDNDYMGLKNVENGKYAHIRTMESQLHSTRIFNENYFAFLSAMDNVVDRNIKYVILPGDFSDDGQPIHIRALKEILDHYTTTYGIKFFLITGNHDVVQPFNRRDGKTDFLGADGKAQPIMSQPGMYTSKQNKEHPVVISSDLQNLGYEEITRFLGDYGFFPKKEYLYWGTPFSEYNYENYSFHKAEQTADLTKRSHSIPPYGLPIPDISYLVEPVEGLWLLALDANTYTQKEKQGGDPSRQEYPNTGLGLNNLLKDKKYLLDWVCKVADNAKKMGKTLIAFSHYPMVEFNDGASPEMEELLVGSKMQLKRVPDKRVAQLFAQAGLKLHLGGHMHLNDTGVAVSDEGNTLFNIQTPSLAAYKPAFKILTLKEGGFAEVETIVMDSVPKYKEFFGLYHQEYTFLEHMKEGRIWNKEVLSSQNYGEFMEWHLKELVRLRFLPDEWPADFKDFLVGLSGKELLLLSMDNTSLPLHMVLKNLRDNPDKIKELSNSVKEKTRKIQAVTTHFEEWSGYDLLLDLYRLRSADRLALKDIGAQRTKQYRLIIDSILNNPSFQGKDDPIKRKMYLLASIFNKFLNGAPSDHFQLNLNSGTIISLKQPIYENE
;
A
#
# COMPACT_ATOMS: atom_id res chain seq x y z
N MET A 1 76.30 -41.25 67.32
CA MET A 1 76.64 -39.81 67.19
C MET A 1 75.71 -39.25 66.14
N ILE A 2 74.81 -38.30 66.50
CA ILE A 2 74.03 -37.41 65.59
C ILE A 2 72.94 -38.12 64.74
N PHE A 3 71.67 -37.72 64.61
CA PHE A 3 70.73 -36.84 65.31
C PHE A 3 69.31 -37.10 64.70
N GLN A 4 68.25 -36.80 65.48
CA GLN A 4 66.94 -36.23 65.11
C GLN A 4 65.90 -36.90 64.16
N LYS A 5 64.68 -37.10 64.71
CA LYS A 5 63.36 -36.92 64.06
C LYS A 5 63.08 -35.41 63.79
N PRO A 6 62.16 -35.01 62.88
CA PRO A 6 60.78 -34.61 63.30
C PRO A 6 59.66 -34.82 62.22
N LEU A 7 58.41 -35.16 62.59
CA LEU A 7 57.16 -34.34 62.71
C LEU A 7 56.58 -33.68 61.42
N LEU A 8 55.30 -34.04 61.13
CA LEU A 8 54.07 -33.30 60.68
C LEU A 8 54.17 -31.77 60.38
N PRO A 9 53.22 -31.06 59.69
CA PRO A 9 51.78 -31.37 59.39
C PRO A 9 51.17 -30.75 58.08
N TYR A 10 49.81 -30.84 57.95
CA TYR A 10 48.85 -30.00 57.18
C TYR A 10 48.64 -30.27 55.66
N LEU A 11 47.45 -30.21 55.02
CA LEU A 11 46.05 -29.92 55.38
C LEU A 11 45.16 -30.31 54.15
N LEU A 12 43.93 -30.78 54.39
CA LEU A 12 42.70 -30.81 53.58
C LEU A 12 42.75 -30.94 52.02
N MET A 13 42.01 -31.92 51.50
CA MET A 13 40.86 -31.61 50.63
C MET A 13 39.84 -32.75 50.60
N ILE A 14 38.63 -32.49 51.09
CA ILE A 14 37.44 -33.32 50.91
C ILE A 14 36.84 -32.94 49.56
N GLY A 15 36.89 -33.86 48.59
CA GLY A 15 36.23 -33.71 47.29
C GLY A 15 34.74 -34.00 47.41
N LEU A 16 33.92 -32.95 47.40
CA LEU A 16 32.48 -33.03 47.22
C LEU A 16 32.18 -33.08 45.71
N THR A 17 31.90 -34.26 45.17
CA THR A 17 31.47 -34.42 43.77
C THR A 17 29.99 -34.07 43.65
N ILE A 18 29.71 -32.85 43.20
CA ILE A 18 28.39 -32.42 42.73
C ILE A 18 28.17 -33.06 41.35
N ALA A 19 27.29 -34.05 41.29
CA ALA A 19 26.76 -34.55 40.03
C ALA A 19 25.81 -33.49 39.44
N VAL A 20 26.36 -32.60 38.62
CA VAL A 20 25.56 -31.71 37.76
C VAL A 20 25.01 -32.58 36.64
N SER A 21 23.72 -32.91 36.74
CA SER A 21 22.94 -33.44 35.61
C SER A 21 22.85 -32.36 34.54
N CYS A 22 23.80 -32.33 33.61
CA CYS A 22 23.67 -31.61 32.34
C CYS A 22 22.59 -32.30 31.50
N ALA A 23 21.32 -32.01 31.78
CA ALA A 23 20.32 -32.12 30.73
C ALA A 23 20.70 -31.09 29.66
N PRO A 24 20.90 -31.49 28.39
CA PRO A 24 21.09 -30.52 27.33
C PRO A 24 19.83 -29.65 27.30
N ILE A 25 19.98 -28.38 27.66
CA ILE A 25 19.00 -27.35 27.32
C ILE A 25 18.95 -27.42 25.79
N LYS A 26 17.92 -28.08 25.25
CA LYS A 26 17.53 -27.87 23.87
C LYS A 26 17.21 -26.38 23.80
N SER A 27 18.17 -25.59 23.36
CA SER A 27 17.89 -24.31 22.73
C SER A 27 17.06 -24.67 21.50
N THR A 28 15.76 -24.79 21.69
CA THR A 28 14.81 -24.63 20.61
C THR A 28 15.00 -23.18 20.18
N THR A 29 15.90 -22.95 19.22
CA THR A 29 15.83 -21.75 18.39
C THR A 29 14.39 -21.69 17.93
N LEU A 30 13.59 -20.80 18.50
CA LEU A 30 12.25 -20.54 18.01
C LEU A 30 12.43 -20.23 16.53
N GLU A 31 11.85 -21.08 15.68
CA GLU A 31 11.86 -20.84 14.25
C GLU A 31 11.25 -19.45 14.04
N ALA A 32 12.03 -18.54 13.45
CA ALA A 32 11.65 -17.13 13.38
C ALA A 32 10.26 -17.01 12.74
N ILE A 33 9.32 -16.37 13.44
CA ILE A 33 7.96 -16.24 12.94
C ILE A 33 7.98 -15.31 11.73
N LYS A 34 7.58 -15.83 10.57
CA LYS A 34 7.39 -15.08 9.33
C LYS A 34 5.91 -14.83 9.09
N ILE A 35 5.58 -13.60 8.68
CA ILE A 35 4.23 -13.16 8.38
C ILE A 35 4.27 -12.47 7.01
N ALA A 36 3.45 -12.92 6.07
CA ALA A 36 3.25 -12.20 4.82
C ALA A 36 2.16 -11.15 5.00
N VAL A 37 2.35 -9.98 4.41
CA VAL A 37 1.42 -8.85 4.45
C VAL A 37 1.07 -8.52 3.01
N ILE A 38 -0.20 -8.71 2.65
CA ILE A 38 -0.70 -8.48 1.29
C ILE A 38 -1.86 -7.48 1.38
N ALA A 39 -1.59 -6.23 1.04
CA ALA A 39 -2.55 -5.14 1.11
C ALA A 39 -3.21 -4.87 -0.23
N ASP A 40 -4.42 -4.31 -0.20
CA ASP A 40 -5.07 -3.73 -1.38
C ASP A 40 -5.08 -4.68 -2.57
N ILE A 41 -5.49 -5.93 -2.34
CA ILE A 41 -5.57 -6.95 -3.39
C ILE A 41 -6.58 -6.50 -4.45
N HIS A 42 -7.68 -5.87 -4.02
CA HIS A 42 -8.80 -5.45 -4.85
C HIS A 42 -9.30 -6.57 -5.76
N LEU A 43 -9.43 -7.78 -5.20
CA LEU A 43 -9.70 -8.98 -5.99
C LEU A 43 -11.00 -8.80 -6.79
N SER A 44 -10.88 -8.85 -8.11
CA SER A 44 -12.01 -9.05 -9.00
C SER A 44 -11.99 -10.49 -9.48
N ASN A 45 -13.09 -11.20 -9.25
CA ASN A 45 -13.29 -12.56 -9.75
C ASN A 45 -13.54 -12.54 -11.25
N VAL A 46 -12.44 -12.58 -12.02
CA VAL A 46 -12.47 -12.53 -13.49
C VAL A 46 -13.15 -13.75 -14.12
N TYR A 47 -13.36 -14.85 -13.40
CA TYR A 47 -14.10 -16.03 -13.87
C TYR A 47 -15.41 -16.29 -13.11
N GLY A 48 -15.87 -15.29 -12.34
CA GLY A 48 -17.06 -15.44 -11.52
C GLY A 48 -18.31 -15.65 -12.36
N GLN A 49 -19.33 -16.22 -11.74
CA GLN A 49 -20.67 -16.33 -12.32
C GLN A 49 -21.64 -15.54 -11.44
N LEU A 50 -22.53 -14.80 -12.09
CA LEU A 50 -23.64 -14.12 -11.44
C LEU A 50 -24.66 -15.17 -11.00
N LYS A 51 -25.08 -15.15 -9.73
CA LYS A 51 -25.96 -16.18 -9.16
C LYS A 51 -27.41 -16.08 -9.61
N ASP A 52 -27.84 -14.88 -10.00
CA ASP A 52 -29.22 -14.55 -10.34
C ASP A 52 -29.37 -14.07 -11.81
N ASN A 53 -28.35 -14.31 -12.64
CA ASN A 53 -28.36 -13.95 -14.05
C ASN A 53 -27.49 -14.89 -14.90
N ASP A 54 -27.96 -15.29 -16.09
CA ASP A 54 -27.25 -16.21 -16.99
C ASP A 54 -26.16 -15.53 -17.84
N TYR A 55 -25.91 -14.24 -17.66
CA TYR A 55 -24.84 -13.54 -18.38
C TYR A 55 -23.46 -14.06 -17.94
N MET A 56 -22.78 -14.74 -18.87
CA MET A 56 -21.50 -15.42 -18.60
C MET A 56 -20.28 -14.50 -18.73
N GLY A 57 -20.40 -13.30 -19.30
CA GLY A 57 -19.26 -12.44 -19.62
C GLY A 57 -18.73 -12.65 -21.04
N LEU A 58 -17.47 -12.26 -21.24
CA LEU A 58 -16.81 -12.34 -22.54
C LEU A 58 -16.09 -13.67 -22.72
N LYS A 59 -16.33 -14.33 -23.85
CA LYS A 59 -15.59 -15.54 -24.20
C LYS A 59 -14.19 -15.17 -24.68
N ASN A 60 -13.17 -15.65 -23.98
CA ASN A 60 -11.80 -15.63 -24.45
C ASN A 60 -11.64 -16.72 -25.52
N VAL A 61 -11.36 -16.31 -26.76
CA VAL A 61 -11.23 -17.23 -27.91
C VAL A 61 -10.02 -18.16 -27.80
N GLU A 62 -8.98 -17.76 -27.05
CA GLU A 62 -7.73 -18.51 -26.94
C GLU A 62 -7.87 -19.75 -26.05
N ASN A 63 -8.72 -19.70 -25.03
CA ASN A 63 -8.88 -20.78 -24.06
C ASN A 63 -10.33 -21.23 -23.83
N GLY A 64 -11.30 -20.58 -24.47
CA GLY A 64 -12.72 -20.92 -24.42
C GLY A 64 -13.44 -20.52 -23.13
N LYS A 65 -12.74 -19.98 -22.12
CA LYS A 65 -13.35 -19.53 -20.86
C LYS A 65 -14.11 -18.23 -21.05
N TYR A 66 -15.11 -18.01 -20.20
CA TYR A 66 -15.79 -16.73 -20.10
C TYR A 66 -15.20 -15.90 -18.97
N ALA A 67 -15.12 -14.59 -19.18
CA ALA A 67 -14.49 -13.65 -18.26
C ALA A 67 -15.36 -12.42 -17.96
N HIS A 68 -15.39 -12.03 -16.68
CA HIS A 68 -15.95 -10.76 -16.20
C HIS A 68 -14.80 -9.82 -15.87
N ILE A 69 -14.33 -9.08 -16.88
CA ILE A 69 -13.21 -8.15 -16.76
C ILE A 69 -13.65 -6.72 -16.98
N ARG A 70 -12.96 -5.75 -16.37
CA ARG A 70 -13.11 -4.32 -16.63
C ARG A 70 -12.39 -3.92 -17.90
N THR A 71 -12.80 -2.81 -18.51
CA THR A 71 -12.14 -2.27 -19.70
C THR A 71 -10.71 -1.81 -19.39
N MET A 72 -9.81 -1.92 -20.36
CA MET A 72 -8.44 -1.40 -20.27
C MET A 72 -8.45 0.12 -20.06
N GLU A 73 -9.37 0.84 -20.72
CA GLU A 73 -9.61 2.26 -20.49
C GLU A 73 -9.85 2.57 -19.00
N SER A 74 -10.65 1.75 -18.32
CA SER A 74 -10.90 1.90 -16.88
C SER A 74 -9.66 1.58 -16.05
N GLN A 75 -8.94 0.51 -16.37
CA GLN A 75 -7.70 0.13 -15.67
C GLN A 75 -6.68 1.28 -15.69
N LEU A 76 -6.51 1.93 -16.84
CA LEU A 76 -5.50 2.98 -17.06
C LEU A 76 -5.91 4.37 -16.55
N HIS A 77 -7.18 4.58 -16.19
CA HIS A 77 -7.65 5.78 -15.49
C HIS A 77 -7.75 5.60 -13.96
N SER A 78 -7.64 4.36 -13.50
CA SER A 78 -7.71 4.00 -12.09
C SER A 78 -6.32 3.94 -11.45
N THR A 79 -6.25 4.23 -10.14
CA THR A 79 -5.02 4.07 -9.34
C THR A 79 -4.66 2.60 -9.08
N ARG A 80 -5.47 1.68 -9.60
CA ARG A 80 -5.24 0.24 -9.61
C ARG A 80 -5.78 -0.38 -10.89
N ILE A 81 -5.16 -1.46 -11.33
CA ILE A 81 -5.77 -2.37 -12.29
C ILE A 81 -6.90 -3.18 -11.62
N PHE A 82 -7.77 -3.80 -12.43
CA PHE A 82 -8.94 -4.54 -11.94
C PHE A 82 -8.91 -6.03 -12.28
N ASN A 83 -8.15 -6.44 -13.30
CA ASN A 83 -8.26 -7.77 -13.87
C ASN A 83 -7.04 -8.65 -13.53
N GLU A 84 -5.83 -8.20 -13.85
CA GLU A 84 -4.62 -9.03 -13.73
C GLU A 84 -4.18 -9.24 -12.27
N ASN A 85 -4.65 -8.39 -11.35
CA ASN A 85 -4.43 -8.54 -9.91
C ASN A 85 -5.04 -9.85 -9.36
N TYR A 86 -6.02 -10.46 -10.04
CA TYR A 86 -6.48 -11.82 -9.76
C TYR A 86 -5.34 -12.83 -9.85
N PHE A 87 -4.54 -12.78 -10.92
CA PHE A 87 -3.40 -13.68 -11.11
C PHE A 87 -2.23 -13.30 -10.20
N ALA A 88 -2.03 -12.00 -9.96
CA ALA A 88 -0.98 -11.52 -9.06
C ALA A 88 -1.22 -12.00 -7.63
N PHE A 89 -2.48 -12.02 -7.17
CA PHE A 89 -2.82 -12.54 -5.84
C PHE A 89 -2.54 -14.04 -5.72
N LEU A 90 -2.95 -14.84 -6.70
CA LEU A 90 -2.63 -16.27 -6.70
C LEU A 90 -1.11 -16.51 -6.69
N SER A 91 -0.37 -15.77 -7.51
CA SER A 91 1.10 -15.88 -7.58
C SER A 91 1.79 -15.45 -6.28
N ALA A 92 1.28 -14.41 -5.61
CA ALA A 92 1.78 -14.00 -4.30
C ALA A 92 1.51 -15.07 -3.23
N MET A 93 0.35 -15.72 -3.28
CA MET A 93 0.02 -16.82 -2.37
C MET A 93 0.88 -18.06 -2.61
N ASP A 94 1.15 -18.43 -3.86
CA ASP A 94 2.11 -19.48 -4.21
C ASP A 94 3.52 -19.14 -3.67
N ASN A 95 3.95 -17.89 -3.83
CA ASN A 95 5.24 -17.41 -3.32
C ASN A 95 5.33 -17.48 -1.77
N VAL A 96 4.22 -17.19 -1.07
CA VAL A 96 4.09 -17.36 0.38
C VAL A 96 4.22 -18.83 0.79
N VAL A 97 3.60 -19.75 0.03
CA VAL A 97 3.71 -21.20 0.26
C VAL A 97 5.15 -21.68 0.04
N ASP A 98 5.78 -21.28 -1.06
CA ASP A 98 7.17 -21.66 -1.41
C ASP A 98 8.18 -21.19 -0.35
N ARG A 99 7.89 -20.08 0.33
CA ARG A 99 8.71 -19.53 1.43
C ARG A 99 8.37 -20.13 2.81
N ASN A 100 7.49 -21.14 2.85
CA ASN A 100 7.00 -21.81 4.05
C ASN A 100 6.41 -20.85 5.10
N ILE A 101 5.72 -19.80 4.65
CA ILE A 101 5.08 -18.83 5.55
C ILE A 101 3.69 -19.35 5.93
N LYS A 102 3.37 -19.35 7.23
CA LYS A 102 2.10 -19.86 7.77
C LYS A 102 1.10 -18.79 8.18
N TYR A 103 1.53 -17.54 8.33
CA TYR A 103 0.68 -16.44 8.77
C TYR A 103 0.59 -15.39 7.67
N VAL A 104 -0.62 -14.99 7.28
CA VAL A 104 -0.88 -13.97 6.28
C VAL A 104 -1.82 -12.92 6.84
N ILE A 105 -1.45 -11.65 6.72
CA ILE A 105 -2.26 -10.49 7.10
C ILE A 105 -2.76 -9.79 5.83
N LEU A 106 -4.06 -9.52 5.78
CA LEU A 106 -4.67 -8.70 4.73
C LEU A 106 -5.21 -7.40 5.36
N PRO A 107 -4.45 -6.29 5.31
CA PRO A 107 -4.84 -5.01 5.89
C PRO A 107 -5.85 -4.24 5.01
N GLY A 108 -7.00 -4.84 4.73
CA GLY A 108 -8.09 -4.22 3.98
C GLY A 108 -7.91 -4.15 2.47
N ASP A 109 -9.01 -3.76 1.83
CA ASP A 109 -9.23 -3.71 0.39
C ASP A 109 -8.85 -5.02 -0.30
N PHE A 110 -9.31 -6.14 0.27
CA PHE A 110 -9.09 -7.46 -0.29
C PHE A 110 -10.00 -7.76 -1.50
N SER A 111 -11.06 -6.99 -1.72
CA SER A 111 -12.06 -7.20 -2.78
C SER A 111 -12.41 -5.93 -3.56
N ASP A 112 -12.87 -6.09 -4.80
CA ASP A 112 -13.47 -4.97 -5.55
C ASP A 112 -14.86 -4.64 -4.97
N ASP A 113 -14.93 -3.56 -4.19
CA ASP A 113 -16.15 -2.94 -3.66
C ASP A 113 -17.07 -3.86 -2.82
N GLY A 114 -16.49 -4.88 -2.16
CA GLY A 114 -17.22 -5.77 -1.26
C GLY A 114 -18.31 -6.56 -1.98
N GLN A 115 -18.21 -6.71 -3.31
CA GLN A 115 -19.27 -7.29 -4.12
C GLN A 115 -19.37 -8.80 -3.90
N PRO A 116 -20.59 -9.38 -3.76
CA PRO A 116 -20.77 -10.80 -3.48
C PRO A 116 -20.01 -11.76 -4.41
N ILE A 117 -19.91 -11.44 -5.70
CA ILE A 117 -19.17 -12.27 -6.68
C ILE A 117 -17.67 -12.37 -6.36
N HIS A 118 -17.10 -11.31 -5.81
CA HIS A 118 -15.68 -11.21 -5.47
C HIS A 118 -15.38 -11.76 -4.09
N ILE A 119 -16.27 -11.53 -3.12
CA ILE A 119 -16.16 -12.07 -1.75
C ILE A 119 -16.22 -13.61 -1.73
N ARG A 120 -17.08 -14.21 -2.55
CA ARG A 120 -17.11 -15.68 -2.70
C ARG A 120 -15.80 -16.23 -3.24
N ALA A 121 -15.24 -15.59 -4.26
CA ALA A 121 -13.97 -15.99 -4.85
C ALA A 121 -12.81 -15.87 -3.87
N LEU A 122 -12.77 -14.77 -3.11
CA LEU A 122 -11.78 -14.59 -2.07
C LEU A 122 -11.89 -15.73 -1.04
N LYS A 123 -13.09 -16.02 -0.54
CA LYS A 123 -13.31 -17.13 0.38
C LYS A 123 -12.79 -18.46 -0.18
N GLU A 124 -13.15 -18.80 -1.42
CA GLU A 124 -12.70 -20.04 -2.06
C GLU A 124 -11.17 -20.14 -2.15
N ILE A 125 -10.51 -19.03 -2.51
CA ILE A 125 -9.05 -18.96 -2.56
C ILE A 125 -8.46 -19.13 -1.16
N LEU A 126 -8.92 -18.37 -0.16
CA LEU A 126 -8.41 -18.45 1.20
C LEU A 126 -8.62 -19.85 1.81
N ASP A 127 -9.81 -20.45 1.63
CA ASP A 127 -10.10 -21.81 2.08
C ASP A 127 -9.17 -22.83 1.42
N HIS A 128 -8.88 -22.69 0.12
CA HIS A 128 -7.93 -23.57 -0.56
C HIS A 128 -6.54 -23.52 0.09
N TYR A 129 -6.00 -22.32 0.33
CA TYR A 129 -4.67 -22.16 0.93
C TYR A 129 -4.62 -22.56 2.41
N THR A 130 -5.70 -22.32 3.16
CA THR A 130 -5.82 -22.79 4.54
C THR A 130 -5.86 -24.31 4.61
N THR A 131 -6.70 -24.97 3.81
CA THR A 131 -6.89 -26.43 3.86
C THR A 131 -5.70 -27.21 3.28
N THR A 132 -5.10 -26.70 2.20
CA THR A 132 -4.03 -27.41 1.47
C THR A 132 -2.66 -27.19 2.10
N TYR A 133 -2.36 -25.96 2.54
CA TYR A 133 -1.01 -25.57 2.99
C TYR A 133 -0.94 -25.17 4.47
N GLY A 134 -2.07 -25.14 5.17
CA GLY A 134 -2.14 -24.78 6.59
C GLY A 134 -1.93 -23.28 6.85
N ILE A 135 -2.20 -22.42 5.87
CA ILE A 135 -2.08 -20.96 6.04
C ILE A 135 -3.19 -20.44 6.94
N LYS A 136 -2.81 -19.59 7.90
CA LYS A 136 -3.71 -18.85 8.79
C LYS A 136 -3.80 -17.40 8.33
N PHE A 137 -5.01 -16.95 8.00
CA PHE A 137 -5.28 -15.58 7.55
C PHE A 137 -5.87 -14.72 8.67
N PHE A 138 -5.46 -13.44 8.69
CA PHE A 138 -5.98 -12.41 9.57
C PHE A 138 -6.35 -11.17 8.75
N LEU A 139 -7.64 -10.89 8.67
CA LEU A 139 -8.20 -9.84 7.83
C LEU A 139 -8.67 -8.68 8.69
N ILE A 140 -8.65 -7.49 8.10
CA ILE A 140 -9.44 -6.35 8.52
C ILE A 140 -10.02 -5.69 7.27
N THR A 141 -11.12 -4.97 7.37
CA THR A 141 -11.78 -4.36 6.20
C THR A 141 -11.14 -3.04 5.81
N GLY A 142 -11.05 -2.77 4.51
CA GLY A 142 -10.79 -1.45 3.96
C GLY A 142 -12.07 -0.74 3.51
N ASN A 143 -11.93 0.40 2.84
CA ASN A 143 -13.08 1.19 2.39
C ASN A 143 -13.75 0.63 1.13
N HIS A 144 -13.08 -0.24 0.37
CA HIS A 144 -13.69 -0.98 -0.73
C HIS A 144 -14.35 -2.26 -0.22
N ASP A 145 -13.86 -2.90 0.84
CA ASP A 145 -14.54 -4.11 1.36
C ASP A 145 -15.89 -3.80 2.01
N VAL A 146 -15.98 -2.66 2.72
CA VAL A 146 -17.21 -2.18 3.38
C VAL A 146 -17.44 -0.71 3.00
N VAL A 147 -17.92 -0.50 1.77
CA VAL A 147 -18.22 0.83 1.19
C VAL A 147 -19.24 1.59 2.04
N GLN A 148 -20.20 0.86 2.61
CA GLN A 148 -21.16 1.34 3.59
C GLN A 148 -21.35 0.29 4.69
N PRO A 149 -21.75 0.67 5.92
CA PRO A 149 -21.89 -0.26 7.03
C PRO A 149 -22.89 -1.39 6.78
N PHE A 150 -23.85 -1.17 5.88
CA PHE A 150 -24.93 -2.08 5.51
C PHE A 150 -24.96 -2.28 3.99
N ASN A 151 -25.59 -3.37 3.55
CA ASN A 151 -25.75 -3.67 2.13
C ASN A 151 -26.37 -2.50 1.38
N ARG A 152 -25.84 -2.22 0.19
CA ARG A 152 -26.26 -1.09 -0.61
C ARG A 152 -26.25 -1.47 -2.08
N ARG A 153 -27.34 -1.13 -2.78
CA ARG A 153 -27.40 -1.27 -4.24
C ARG A 153 -26.25 -0.52 -4.91
N ASP A 154 -25.60 -1.15 -5.87
CA ASP A 154 -24.48 -0.59 -6.61
C ASP A 154 -24.36 -1.22 -8.00
N GLY A 155 -23.35 -0.82 -8.78
CA GLY A 155 -23.08 -1.40 -10.08
C GLY A 155 -21.90 -0.73 -10.77
N LYS A 156 -21.47 -1.33 -11.88
CA LYS A 156 -20.34 -0.85 -12.69
C LYS A 156 -20.77 -0.71 -14.14
N THR A 157 -20.34 0.36 -14.79
CA THR A 157 -20.71 0.65 -16.18
C THR A 157 -19.70 0.14 -17.20
N ASP A 158 -18.58 -0.39 -16.72
CA ASP A 158 -17.32 -0.50 -17.45
C ASP A 158 -16.69 -1.89 -17.31
N PHE A 159 -17.53 -2.93 -17.21
CA PHE A 159 -17.08 -4.25 -17.65
C PHE A 159 -16.87 -4.23 -19.16
N LEU A 160 -15.94 -5.02 -19.67
CA LEU A 160 -15.76 -5.21 -21.09
C LEU A 160 -16.83 -6.17 -21.62
N GLY A 161 -17.50 -5.79 -22.70
CA GLY A 161 -18.52 -6.57 -23.40
C GLY A 161 -18.13 -6.84 -24.85
N ALA A 162 -19.04 -7.51 -25.59
CA ALA A 162 -18.79 -7.90 -26.97
C ALA A 162 -18.45 -6.71 -27.87
N ASP A 163 -17.71 -6.96 -28.96
CA ASP A 163 -17.32 -5.96 -29.95
C ASP A 163 -16.52 -4.76 -29.38
N GLY A 164 -15.86 -4.95 -28.23
CA GLY A 164 -15.07 -3.90 -27.56
C GLY A 164 -15.89 -2.83 -26.83
N LYS A 165 -17.22 -2.97 -26.78
CA LYS A 165 -18.12 -2.05 -26.06
C LYS A 165 -18.11 -2.33 -24.57
N ALA A 166 -18.49 -1.34 -23.76
CA ALA A 166 -18.72 -1.56 -22.34
C ALA A 166 -20.01 -2.34 -22.07
N GLN A 167 -20.03 -3.12 -21.00
CA GLN A 167 -21.16 -3.87 -20.50
C GLN A 167 -21.52 -3.38 -19.09
N PRO A 168 -22.51 -2.49 -18.95
CA PRO A 168 -22.99 -2.12 -17.63
C PRO A 168 -23.64 -3.31 -16.91
N ILE A 169 -23.30 -3.50 -15.64
CA ILE A 169 -23.91 -4.48 -14.74
C ILE A 169 -24.33 -3.77 -13.45
N MET A 170 -25.62 -3.86 -13.11
CA MET A 170 -26.22 -3.14 -11.99
C MET A 170 -26.92 -4.10 -11.03
N SER A 171 -26.94 -3.79 -9.74
CA SER A 171 -27.57 -4.65 -8.75
C SER A 171 -29.09 -4.60 -8.76
N GLN A 172 -29.68 -3.55 -9.36
CA GLN A 172 -31.14 -3.39 -9.48
C GLN A 172 -31.53 -2.72 -10.80
N PRO A 173 -32.74 -2.99 -11.33
CA PRO A 173 -33.26 -2.30 -12.51
C PRO A 173 -33.38 -0.78 -12.30
N GLY A 174 -33.23 -0.01 -13.38
CA GLY A 174 -33.43 1.45 -13.37
C GLY A 174 -32.30 2.26 -12.74
N MET A 175 -31.21 1.63 -12.28
CA MET A 175 -30.04 2.33 -11.75
C MET A 175 -29.22 3.06 -12.81
N TYR A 176 -29.27 2.58 -14.05
CA TYR A 176 -28.50 3.12 -15.16
C TYR A 176 -29.22 2.89 -16.49
N THR A 177 -28.96 3.77 -17.47
CA THR A 177 -29.46 3.65 -18.83
C THR A 177 -28.28 3.67 -19.79
N SER A 178 -28.07 2.57 -20.51
CA SER A 178 -26.93 2.41 -21.42
C SER A 178 -26.96 3.39 -22.59
N LYS A 179 -25.78 3.90 -22.96
CA LYS A 179 -25.54 4.64 -24.19
C LYS A 179 -25.32 3.65 -25.34
N GLN A 180 -26.38 3.33 -26.08
CA GLN A 180 -26.39 2.21 -27.06
C GLN A 180 -25.27 2.22 -28.12
N ASN A 181 -24.68 3.37 -28.42
CA ASN A 181 -23.54 3.47 -29.35
C ASN A 181 -22.21 3.02 -28.73
N LYS A 182 -22.07 3.03 -27.40
CA LYS A 182 -20.84 2.70 -26.65
C LYS A 182 -20.99 1.51 -25.70
N GLU A 183 -22.21 1.20 -25.32
CA GLU A 183 -22.51 0.28 -24.23
C GLU A 183 -23.62 -0.71 -24.65
N HIS A 184 -23.51 -1.95 -24.17
CA HIS A 184 -24.56 -2.96 -24.26
C HIS A 184 -25.71 -2.70 -23.28
N PRO A 185 -26.88 -3.34 -23.47
CA PRO A 185 -27.97 -3.28 -22.50
C PRO A 185 -27.52 -3.70 -21.10
N VAL A 186 -28.01 -3.01 -20.07
CA VAL A 186 -27.64 -3.27 -18.67
C VAL A 186 -28.01 -4.71 -18.27
N VAL A 187 -27.03 -5.44 -17.73
CA VAL A 187 -27.26 -6.72 -17.04
C VAL A 187 -27.63 -6.44 -15.59
N ILE A 188 -28.66 -7.13 -15.07
CA ILE A 188 -29.12 -6.96 -13.68
C ILE A 188 -28.73 -8.18 -12.87
N SER A 189 -28.00 -7.97 -11.77
CA SER A 189 -27.57 -9.04 -10.86
C SER A 189 -27.24 -8.48 -9.48
N SER A 190 -27.89 -9.00 -8.43
CA SER A 190 -27.66 -8.59 -7.05
C SER A 190 -26.21 -8.80 -6.58
N ASP A 191 -25.44 -9.65 -7.27
CA ASP A 191 -24.01 -9.85 -7.00
C ASP A 191 -23.13 -8.61 -7.21
N LEU A 192 -23.66 -7.52 -7.77
CA LEU A 192 -22.95 -6.24 -7.96
C LEU A 192 -23.29 -5.19 -6.89
N GLN A 193 -24.09 -5.54 -5.88
CA GLN A 193 -24.30 -4.69 -4.72
C GLN A 193 -23.04 -4.63 -3.84
N ASN A 194 -22.90 -3.59 -3.02
CA ASN A 194 -21.86 -3.57 -1.98
C ASN A 194 -22.39 -4.28 -0.73
N LEU A 195 -21.58 -5.16 -0.13
CA LEU A 195 -21.91 -5.78 1.15
C LEU A 195 -21.56 -4.88 2.35
N GLY A 196 -22.35 -5.00 3.41
CA GLY A 196 -22.08 -4.39 4.71
C GLY A 196 -21.26 -5.29 5.64
N TYR A 197 -21.05 -4.82 6.87
CA TYR A 197 -20.25 -5.55 7.88
C TYR A 197 -20.80 -6.94 8.18
N GLU A 198 -22.12 -7.08 8.33
CA GLU A 198 -22.75 -8.34 8.69
C GLU A 198 -22.49 -9.40 7.62
N GLU A 199 -22.74 -9.08 6.36
CA GLU A 199 -22.52 -10.00 5.24
C GLU A 199 -21.04 -10.32 5.02
N ILE A 200 -20.15 -9.32 5.04
CA ILE A 200 -18.71 -9.53 4.88
C ILE A 200 -18.18 -10.49 5.95
N THR A 201 -18.53 -10.24 7.22
CA THR A 201 -18.09 -11.10 8.31
C THR A 201 -18.78 -12.46 8.34
N ARG A 202 -19.99 -12.59 7.75
CA ARG A 202 -20.63 -13.89 7.53
C ARG A 202 -19.87 -14.76 6.52
N PHE A 203 -19.33 -14.17 5.45
CA PHE A 203 -18.52 -14.90 4.47
C PHE A 203 -17.10 -15.20 4.97
N LEU A 204 -16.45 -14.21 5.59
CA LEU A 204 -15.02 -14.22 5.87
C LEU A 204 -14.69 -14.35 7.36
N GLY A 205 -15.68 -14.71 8.19
CA GLY A 205 -15.60 -14.66 9.64
C GLY A 205 -14.46 -15.47 10.25
N ASP A 206 -14.11 -16.59 9.62
CA ASP A 206 -13.05 -17.49 10.06
C ASP A 206 -11.65 -16.87 9.98
N TYR A 207 -11.45 -15.77 9.25
CA TYR A 207 -10.13 -15.18 9.03
C TYR A 207 -9.82 -14.04 10.02
N GLY A 208 -10.04 -14.32 11.31
CA GLY A 208 -9.69 -13.45 12.44
C GLY A 208 -10.86 -12.68 13.05
N PHE A 209 -11.89 -12.35 12.27
CA PHE A 209 -13.04 -11.54 12.73
C PHE A 209 -13.83 -12.15 13.89
N PHE A 210 -13.77 -13.48 14.05
CA PHE A 210 -14.37 -14.25 15.15
C PHE A 210 -13.34 -15.16 15.82
N PRO A 211 -13.54 -15.51 17.10
CA PRO A 211 -12.64 -16.40 17.82
C PRO A 211 -12.66 -17.81 17.23
N LYS A 212 -11.53 -18.50 17.37
CA LYS A 212 -11.39 -19.93 17.06
C LYS A 212 -10.85 -20.69 18.24
N LYS A 213 -11.15 -21.99 18.30
CA LYS A 213 -10.69 -22.86 19.40
C LYS A 213 -9.18 -22.98 19.47
N GLU A 214 -8.48 -22.86 18.34
CA GLU A 214 -7.01 -22.89 18.30
C GLU A 214 -6.34 -21.58 18.73
N TYR A 215 -7.09 -20.47 18.91
CA TYR A 215 -6.50 -19.23 19.40
C TYR A 215 -6.26 -19.30 20.90
N LEU A 216 -5.04 -18.94 21.32
CA LEU A 216 -4.67 -18.87 22.74
C LEU A 216 -5.41 -17.72 23.44
N TYR A 217 -5.67 -16.65 22.70
CA TYR A 217 -6.46 -15.52 23.14
C TYR A 217 -7.14 -14.88 21.93
N TRP A 218 -8.34 -14.39 22.13
CA TRP A 218 -9.04 -13.54 21.18
C TRP A 218 -9.86 -12.53 21.97
N GLY A 219 -9.90 -11.27 21.55
CA GLY A 219 -10.67 -10.23 22.22
C GLY A 219 -10.97 -9.03 21.32
N THR A 220 -11.86 -8.16 21.78
CA THR A 220 -12.29 -6.94 21.10
C THR A 220 -12.22 -5.76 22.08
N PRO A 221 -12.43 -4.51 21.63
CA PRO A 221 -12.60 -3.38 22.54
C PRO A 221 -13.76 -3.54 23.56
N PHE A 222 -14.69 -4.46 23.27
CA PHE A 222 -15.90 -4.73 24.04
C PHE A 222 -15.80 -5.99 24.90
N SER A 223 -14.64 -6.67 24.92
CA SER A 223 -14.42 -7.83 25.77
C SER A 223 -14.33 -7.45 27.24
N GLU A 224 -15.10 -8.15 28.09
CA GLU A 224 -15.07 -8.00 29.56
C GLU A 224 -14.12 -8.98 30.25
N TYR A 225 -13.54 -9.92 29.51
CA TYR A 225 -12.53 -10.86 29.98
C TYR A 225 -11.11 -10.34 29.71
N ASN A 226 -10.14 -10.95 30.38
CA ASN A 226 -8.71 -10.74 30.18
C ASN A 226 -8.03 -12.06 29.79
N TYR A 227 -6.71 -12.05 29.67
CA TYR A 227 -5.94 -13.22 29.27
C TYR A 227 -6.09 -14.38 30.27
N GLU A 228 -6.07 -14.08 31.57
CA GLU A 228 -6.08 -15.07 32.65
C GLU A 228 -7.42 -15.80 32.77
N ASN A 229 -8.53 -15.12 32.43
CA ASN A 229 -9.88 -15.68 32.55
C ASN A 229 -10.57 -15.89 31.19
N TYR A 230 -9.81 -15.82 30.09
CA TYR A 230 -10.27 -16.11 28.74
C TYR A 230 -10.80 -17.53 28.61
N SER A 231 -11.86 -17.68 27.82
CA SER A 231 -12.26 -18.97 27.28
C SER A 231 -12.88 -18.77 25.90
N PHE A 232 -12.75 -19.76 25.03
CA PHE A 232 -13.37 -19.74 23.70
C PHE A 232 -14.87 -19.44 23.77
N HIS A 233 -15.59 -20.02 24.75
CA HIS A 233 -17.02 -19.79 24.91
C HIS A 233 -17.37 -18.34 25.29
N LYS A 234 -16.60 -17.70 26.18
CA LYS A 234 -16.79 -16.27 26.49
C LYS A 234 -16.52 -15.41 25.26
N ALA A 235 -15.45 -15.72 24.53
CA ALA A 235 -15.10 -15.01 23.31
C ALA A 235 -16.17 -15.12 22.24
N GLU A 236 -16.70 -16.33 22.00
CA GLU A 236 -17.79 -16.60 21.05
C GLU A 236 -19.03 -15.77 21.38
N GLN A 237 -19.39 -15.66 22.65
CA GLN A 237 -20.51 -14.83 23.10
C GLN A 237 -20.27 -13.33 22.90
N THR A 238 -19.05 -12.84 23.09
CA THR A 238 -18.67 -11.42 22.87
C THR A 238 -18.56 -11.06 21.39
N ALA A 239 -18.26 -12.04 20.52
CA ALA A 239 -18.00 -11.79 19.10
C ALA A 239 -19.24 -11.42 18.29
N ASP A 240 -20.44 -11.64 18.82
CA ASP A 240 -21.71 -11.20 18.24
C ASP A 240 -21.68 -9.69 17.92
N LEU A 241 -21.92 -9.34 16.65
CA LEU A 241 -21.86 -7.95 16.16
C LEU A 241 -22.81 -7.01 16.93
N THR A 242 -23.91 -7.53 17.47
CA THR A 242 -24.86 -6.75 18.28
C THR A 242 -24.27 -6.29 19.61
N LYS A 243 -23.16 -6.89 20.06
CA LYS A 243 -22.44 -6.54 21.30
C LYS A 243 -21.16 -5.75 21.04
N ARG A 244 -20.72 -5.64 19.79
CA ARG A 244 -19.51 -4.90 19.40
C ARG A 244 -19.83 -3.86 18.33
N SER A 245 -20.60 -2.86 18.72
CA SER A 245 -20.98 -1.74 17.85
C SER A 245 -20.73 -0.40 18.53
N HIS A 246 -20.47 0.62 17.72
CA HIS A 246 -20.46 2.00 18.18
C HIS A 246 -21.60 2.78 17.49
N SER A 247 -22.05 3.86 18.11
CA SER A 247 -23.07 4.73 17.51
C SER A 247 -22.42 5.93 16.83
N ILE A 248 -22.95 6.36 15.67
CA ILE A 248 -22.57 7.62 15.04
C ILE A 248 -23.59 8.72 15.44
N PRO A 249 -23.15 9.81 16.10
CA PRO A 249 -24.00 10.97 16.37
C PRO A 249 -24.43 11.68 15.07
N PRO A 250 -25.61 12.33 15.04
CA PRO A 250 -26.56 12.51 16.15
C PRO A 250 -27.62 11.41 16.28
N TYR A 251 -27.72 10.46 15.35
CA TYR A 251 -28.90 9.59 15.24
C TYR A 251 -28.80 8.25 15.99
N GLY A 252 -27.60 7.87 16.45
CA GLY A 252 -27.44 6.72 17.34
C GLY A 252 -27.44 5.34 16.64
N LEU A 253 -27.40 5.29 15.30
CA LEU A 253 -27.38 4.04 14.54
C LEU A 253 -26.15 3.19 14.94
N PRO A 254 -26.34 1.96 15.45
CA PRO A 254 -25.24 1.09 15.81
C PRO A 254 -24.56 0.56 14.54
N ILE A 255 -23.27 0.85 14.42
CA ILE A 255 -22.40 0.33 13.37
C ILE A 255 -21.46 -0.70 14.00
N PRO A 256 -21.41 -1.93 13.45
CA PRO A 256 -20.46 -2.93 13.91
C PRO A 256 -19.02 -2.40 13.87
N ASP A 257 -18.27 -2.70 14.92
CA ASP A 257 -16.82 -2.56 14.94
C ASP A 257 -16.22 -3.97 14.97
N ILE A 258 -15.44 -4.26 13.94
CA ILE A 258 -14.85 -5.58 13.73
C ILE A 258 -13.38 -5.63 14.13
N SER A 259 -12.89 -4.68 14.93
CA SER A 259 -11.54 -4.70 15.51
C SER A 259 -11.38 -5.88 16.46
N TYR A 260 -10.21 -6.52 16.43
CA TYR A 260 -9.91 -7.67 17.28
C TYR A 260 -8.42 -7.79 17.59
N LEU A 261 -8.12 -8.42 18.72
CA LEU A 261 -6.81 -8.86 19.15
C LEU A 261 -6.82 -10.37 19.14
N VAL A 262 -5.78 -11.00 18.58
CA VAL A 262 -5.65 -12.46 18.54
C VAL A 262 -4.23 -12.90 18.87
N GLU A 263 -4.11 -13.98 19.63
CA GLU A 263 -2.86 -14.74 19.84
C GLU A 263 -2.94 -16.09 19.11
N PRO A 264 -2.48 -16.17 17.86
CA PRO A 264 -2.58 -17.39 17.06
C PRO A 264 -1.48 -18.41 17.36
N VAL A 265 -0.41 -17.97 18.03
CA VAL A 265 0.71 -18.76 18.54
C VAL A 265 1.32 -18.02 19.73
N GLU A 266 1.93 -18.77 20.65
CA GLU A 266 2.49 -18.23 21.88
C GLU A 266 3.47 -17.08 21.61
N GLY A 267 3.21 -15.94 22.26
CA GLY A 267 4.09 -14.76 22.22
C GLY A 267 3.79 -13.78 21.08
N LEU A 268 2.91 -14.11 20.12
CA LEU A 268 2.54 -13.21 19.02
C LEU A 268 1.13 -12.66 19.22
N TRP A 269 0.99 -11.34 19.35
CA TRP A 269 -0.29 -10.63 19.35
C TRP A 269 -0.47 -9.85 18.05
N LEU A 270 -1.57 -10.15 17.34
CA LEU A 270 -2.00 -9.41 16.17
C LEU A 270 -3.21 -8.56 16.53
N LEU A 271 -3.09 -7.24 16.38
CA LEU A 271 -4.11 -6.25 16.67
C LEU A 271 -4.68 -5.66 15.38
N ALA A 272 -5.84 -6.15 14.96
CA ALA A 272 -6.58 -5.67 13.80
C ALA A 272 -7.47 -4.49 14.22
N LEU A 273 -7.33 -3.33 13.55
CA LEU A 273 -8.11 -2.13 13.84
C LEU A 273 -9.02 -1.75 12.67
N ASP A 274 -10.33 -1.76 12.89
CA ASP A 274 -11.30 -1.26 11.93
C ASP A 274 -11.34 0.27 11.95
N ALA A 275 -10.52 0.86 11.09
CA ALA A 275 -10.38 2.30 10.95
C ALA A 275 -11.35 2.92 9.92
N ASN A 276 -12.31 2.15 9.38
CA ASN A 276 -13.37 2.71 8.54
C ASN A 276 -14.23 3.68 9.36
N THR A 277 -14.53 4.84 8.75
CA THR A 277 -15.41 5.86 9.31
C THR A 277 -16.40 6.31 8.27
N TYR A 278 -17.62 6.63 8.71
CA TYR A 278 -18.74 6.92 7.84
C TYR A 278 -19.34 8.28 8.18
N THR A 279 -19.73 9.03 7.16
CA THR A 279 -20.47 10.29 7.34
C THR A 279 -21.86 10.13 6.77
N GLN A 280 -22.85 10.69 7.45
CA GLN A 280 -24.21 10.67 6.92
C GLN A 280 -24.34 11.71 5.80
N LYS A 281 -24.93 11.30 4.68
CA LYS A 281 -25.44 12.22 3.67
C LYS A 281 -26.97 12.22 3.71
N GLU A 282 -27.56 13.38 4.02
CA GLU A 282 -29.00 13.58 3.75
C GLU A 282 -29.21 13.57 2.23
N LYS A 283 -30.08 12.68 1.74
CA LYS A 283 -30.62 12.86 0.39
C LYS A 283 -31.64 13.99 0.42
N GLN A 284 -31.53 14.95 -0.49
CA GLN A 284 -32.63 15.87 -0.77
C GLN A 284 -33.87 15.03 -1.16
N GLY A 285 -34.95 15.12 -0.38
CA GLY A 285 -36.22 14.47 -0.70
C GLY A 285 -36.71 13.33 0.22
N GLY A 286 -36.21 13.21 1.46
CA GLY A 286 -37.07 12.84 2.60
C GLY A 286 -37.61 11.41 2.73
N ASP A 287 -36.81 10.38 2.46
CA ASP A 287 -37.11 9.01 2.93
C ASP A 287 -36.06 8.55 3.97
N PRO A 288 -36.42 8.45 5.26
CA PRO A 288 -35.52 7.96 6.32
C PRO A 288 -34.97 6.55 6.07
N SER A 289 -35.64 5.72 5.25
CA SER A 289 -35.19 4.37 4.91
C SER A 289 -34.10 4.32 3.82
N ARG A 290 -33.71 5.48 3.27
CA ARG A 290 -32.71 5.63 2.20
C ARG A 290 -31.46 6.41 2.62
N GLN A 291 -31.19 6.47 3.92
CA GLN A 291 -30.01 7.13 4.48
C GLN A 291 -28.74 6.44 3.98
N GLU A 292 -27.79 7.23 3.47
CA GLU A 292 -26.50 6.73 3.01
C GLU A 292 -25.41 7.14 4.01
N TYR A 293 -24.54 6.17 4.28
CA TYR A 293 -23.38 6.32 5.15
C TYR A 293 -22.13 5.99 4.34
N PRO A 294 -21.75 6.82 3.36
CA PRO A 294 -20.53 6.60 2.61
C PRO A 294 -19.31 6.61 3.54
N ASN A 295 -18.40 5.68 3.29
CA ASN A 295 -17.07 5.71 3.89
C ASN A 295 -16.38 7.03 3.53
N THR A 296 -15.71 7.66 4.49
CA THR A 296 -15.05 8.95 4.28
C THR A 296 -13.76 8.84 3.48
N GLY A 297 -13.12 7.66 3.48
CA GLY A 297 -11.78 7.45 2.94
C GLY A 297 -10.68 8.23 3.69
N LEU A 298 -10.97 8.78 4.87
CA LEU A 298 -10.03 9.57 5.68
C LEU A 298 -9.48 8.78 6.88
N GLY A 299 -9.94 7.55 7.07
CA GLY A 299 -9.39 6.61 8.05
C GLY A 299 -9.26 7.17 9.45
N LEU A 300 -8.03 7.11 9.97
CA LEU A 300 -7.68 7.41 11.35
C LEU A 300 -7.83 8.89 11.75
N ASN A 301 -7.90 9.82 10.80
CA ASN A 301 -8.13 11.24 11.10
C ASN A 301 -9.49 11.47 11.77
N ASN A 302 -10.49 10.69 11.36
CA ASN A 302 -11.82 10.72 11.97
C ASN A 302 -11.93 9.76 13.18
N LEU A 303 -11.01 8.80 13.33
CA LEU A 303 -11.04 7.83 14.44
C LEU A 303 -11.04 8.53 15.80
N LEU A 304 -10.24 9.59 15.98
CA LEU A 304 -10.18 10.30 17.27
C LEU A 304 -11.51 10.95 17.66
N LYS A 305 -12.38 11.22 16.68
CA LYS A 305 -13.72 11.77 16.91
C LYS A 305 -14.76 10.66 17.06
N ASP A 306 -14.77 9.69 16.15
CA ASP A 306 -15.89 8.75 15.99
C ASP A 306 -15.66 7.43 16.74
N LYS A 307 -14.39 7.03 16.94
CA LYS A 307 -13.97 5.74 17.51
C LYS A 307 -12.85 5.89 18.55
N LYS A 308 -12.89 6.93 19.38
CA LYS A 308 -11.85 7.22 20.40
C LYS A 308 -11.54 6.04 21.32
N TYR A 309 -12.54 5.21 21.63
CA TYR A 309 -12.38 4.00 22.45
C TYR A 309 -11.32 3.03 21.89
N LEU A 310 -11.05 3.03 20.58
CA LEU A 310 -10.00 2.21 19.99
C LEU A 310 -8.62 2.63 20.48
N LEU A 311 -8.35 3.93 20.61
CA LEU A 311 -7.07 4.42 21.15
C LEU A 311 -6.91 3.99 22.63
N ASP A 312 -7.97 4.12 23.43
CA ASP A 312 -7.97 3.69 24.83
C ASP A 312 -7.74 2.18 24.96
N TRP A 313 -8.31 1.40 24.03
CA TRP A 313 -8.12 -0.04 23.97
C TRP A 313 -6.70 -0.41 23.52
N VAL A 314 -6.15 0.24 22.50
CA VAL A 314 -4.76 0.03 22.05
C VAL A 314 -3.78 0.27 23.21
N CYS A 315 -3.98 1.32 24.00
CA CYS A 315 -3.17 1.59 25.19
C CYS A 315 -3.17 0.41 26.18
N LYS A 316 -4.37 -0.10 26.51
CA LYS A 316 -4.51 -1.29 27.38
C LYS A 316 -3.85 -2.54 26.79
N VAL A 317 -4.01 -2.76 25.49
CA VAL A 317 -3.41 -3.90 24.78
C VAL A 317 -1.88 -3.81 24.78
N ALA A 318 -1.31 -2.65 24.47
CA ALA A 318 0.14 -2.45 24.46
C ALA A 318 0.75 -2.63 25.85
N ASP A 319 0.11 -2.09 26.89
CA ASP A 319 0.53 -2.28 28.28
C ASP A 319 0.52 -3.75 28.69
N ASN A 320 -0.54 -4.49 28.32
CA ASN A 320 -0.64 -5.91 28.64
C ASN A 320 0.36 -6.75 27.84
N ALA A 321 0.57 -6.43 26.56
CA ALA A 321 1.58 -7.08 25.73
C ALA A 321 2.97 -6.93 26.37
N LYS A 322 3.32 -5.73 26.85
CA LYS A 322 4.57 -5.47 27.57
C LYS A 322 4.68 -6.28 28.86
N LYS A 323 3.63 -6.28 29.70
CA LYS A 323 3.62 -7.05 30.97
C LYS A 323 3.77 -8.55 30.75
N MET A 324 3.20 -9.06 29.67
CA MET A 324 3.17 -10.49 29.33
C MET A 324 4.31 -10.92 28.39
N GLY A 325 5.20 -10.00 28.00
CA GLY A 325 6.29 -10.30 27.07
C GLY A 325 5.84 -10.67 25.65
N LYS A 326 4.67 -10.19 25.21
CA LYS A 326 4.11 -10.47 23.87
C LYS A 326 4.68 -9.49 22.85
N THR A 327 4.94 -9.99 21.65
CA THR A 327 5.23 -9.14 20.48
C THR A 327 3.90 -8.68 19.89
N LEU A 328 3.62 -7.38 19.96
CA LEU A 328 2.41 -6.77 19.42
C LEU A 328 2.67 -6.19 18.03
N ILE A 329 1.91 -6.65 17.04
CA ILE A 329 1.86 -6.07 15.70
C ILE A 329 0.44 -5.57 15.46
N ALA A 330 0.28 -4.28 15.18
CA ALA A 330 -0.99 -3.75 14.73
C ALA A 330 -1.08 -3.75 13.20
N PHE A 331 -2.29 -3.89 12.69
CA PHE A 331 -2.58 -3.64 11.29
C PHE A 331 -3.98 -3.04 11.13
N SER A 332 -4.09 -2.15 10.15
CA SER A 332 -5.34 -1.51 9.76
C SER A 332 -5.23 -1.11 8.30
N HIS A 333 -6.36 -0.78 7.67
CA HIS A 333 -6.32 -0.41 6.27
C HIS A 333 -5.55 0.88 5.99
N TYR A 334 -5.77 1.91 6.81
CA TYR A 334 -5.24 3.25 6.58
C TYR A 334 -3.84 3.45 7.17
N PRO A 335 -2.98 4.29 6.56
CA PRO A 335 -1.70 4.67 7.15
C PRO A 335 -1.86 5.39 8.50
N MET A 336 -1.03 5.02 9.49
CA MET A 336 -0.94 5.72 10.77
C MET A 336 -0.01 6.93 10.75
N VAL A 337 0.96 6.94 9.84
CA VAL A 337 2.01 7.97 9.74
C VAL A 337 1.97 8.57 8.34
N GLU A 338 2.41 9.82 8.21
CA GLU A 338 2.58 10.48 6.93
C GLU A 338 3.50 9.68 6.00
N PHE A 339 3.15 9.64 4.72
CA PHE A 339 3.74 8.76 3.70
C PHE A 339 4.31 9.53 2.49
N ASN A 340 4.57 10.83 2.65
CA ASN A 340 5.20 11.66 1.61
C ASN A 340 6.60 12.15 2.04
N ASP A 341 7.28 11.48 2.97
CA ASP A 341 8.62 11.85 3.43
C ASP A 341 8.76 13.31 3.90
N GLY A 342 7.70 13.86 4.49
CA GLY A 342 7.63 15.26 4.90
C GLY A 342 7.49 16.26 3.74
N ALA A 343 7.20 15.82 2.51
CA ALA A 343 7.01 16.67 1.33
C ALA A 343 5.61 17.30 1.24
N SER A 344 4.70 16.90 2.13
CA SER A 344 3.31 17.37 2.14
C SER A 344 3.16 18.91 2.05
N PRO A 345 3.93 19.76 2.78
CA PRO A 345 3.82 21.21 2.65
C PRO A 345 4.15 21.74 1.24
N GLU A 346 5.20 21.24 0.60
CA GLU A 346 5.58 21.66 -0.75
C GLU A 346 4.61 21.14 -1.81
N MET A 347 4.08 19.93 -1.61
CA MET A 347 3.02 19.37 -2.47
C MET A 347 1.75 20.22 -2.40
N GLU A 348 1.36 20.67 -1.21
CA GLU A 348 0.20 21.54 -1.00
C GLU A 348 0.33 22.87 -1.75
N GLU A 349 1.56 23.42 -1.82
CA GLU A 349 1.86 24.67 -2.53
C GLU A 349 1.96 24.47 -4.05
N LEU A 350 2.56 23.37 -4.52
CA LEU A 350 2.85 23.14 -5.94
C LEU A 350 1.64 22.60 -6.72
N LEU A 351 0.95 21.62 -6.17
CA LEU A 351 -0.03 20.81 -6.90
C LEU A 351 -1.43 21.43 -6.85
N VAL A 352 -2.26 21.01 -7.80
CA VAL A 352 -3.68 21.38 -7.90
C VAL A 352 -4.57 20.15 -7.81
N GLY A 353 -5.89 20.35 -7.84
CA GLY A 353 -6.87 19.26 -7.84
C GLY A 353 -6.78 18.40 -6.58
N SER A 354 -6.50 17.11 -6.78
CA SER A 354 -6.37 16.12 -5.70
C SER A 354 -5.07 16.26 -4.90
N LYS A 355 -4.06 16.94 -5.48
CA LYS A 355 -2.72 17.12 -4.91
C LYS A 355 -2.09 15.80 -4.46
N MET A 356 -2.10 14.80 -5.35
CA MET A 356 -1.64 13.44 -5.03
C MET A 356 -2.30 12.88 -3.75
N GLN A 357 -3.60 13.10 -3.61
CA GLN A 357 -4.43 12.65 -2.50
C GLN A 357 -3.98 13.15 -1.11
N LEU A 358 -3.43 14.37 -1.02
CA LEU A 358 -2.93 14.96 0.23
C LEU A 358 -3.93 14.94 1.40
N LYS A 359 -5.24 15.00 1.10
CA LYS A 359 -6.30 14.93 2.11
C LYS A 359 -6.33 13.61 2.89
N ARG A 360 -5.71 12.55 2.36
CA ARG A 360 -5.61 11.23 3.01
C ARG A 360 -4.38 11.09 3.91
N VAL A 361 -3.50 12.09 3.94
CA VAL A 361 -2.35 12.09 4.85
C VAL A 361 -2.86 12.15 6.29
N PRO A 362 -2.44 11.22 7.17
CA PRO A 362 -2.86 11.24 8.56
C PRO A 362 -2.30 12.47 9.29
N ASP A 363 -3.09 13.03 10.20
CA ASP A 363 -2.65 14.11 11.09
C ASP A 363 -1.50 13.58 11.98
N LYS A 364 -0.41 14.33 12.04
CA LYS A 364 0.77 13.98 12.85
C LYS A 364 0.39 13.65 14.30
N ARG A 365 -0.61 14.32 14.87
CA ARG A 365 -1.05 14.08 16.25
C ARG A 365 -1.64 12.69 16.43
N VAL A 366 -2.33 12.14 15.43
CA VAL A 366 -2.86 10.76 15.47
C VAL A 366 -1.70 9.79 15.68
N ALA A 367 -0.66 9.87 14.84
CA ALA A 367 0.52 9.03 14.94
C ALA A 367 1.21 9.12 16.31
N GLN A 368 1.35 10.35 16.83
CA GLN A 368 1.96 10.59 18.15
C GLN A 368 1.15 9.96 19.29
N LEU A 369 -0.18 10.01 19.22
CA LEU A 369 -1.05 9.42 20.24
C LEU A 369 -0.97 7.89 20.24
N PHE A 370 -0.92 7.25 19.08
CA PHE A 370 -0.74 5.79 19.00
C PHE A 370 0.67 5.36 19.47
N ALA A 371 1.71 6.15 19.16
CA ALA A 371 3.04 5.93 19.71
C ALA A 371 3.06 6.09 21.24
N GLN A 372 2.38 7.10 21.77
CA GLN A 372 2.23 7.32 23.22
C GLN A 372 1.43 6.20 23.90
N ALA A 373 0.43 5.64 23.23
CA ALA A 373 -0.31 4.46 23.67
C ALA A 373 0.55 3.18 23.69
N GLY A 374 1.84 3.24 23.30
CA GLY A 374 2.77 2.13 23.37
C GLY A 374 2.82 1.27 22.11
N LEU A 375 2.12 1.68 21.03
CA LEU A 375 2.20 0.97 19.76
C LEU A 375 3.53 1.27 19.05
N LYS A 376 4.24 0.21 18.66
CA LYS A 376 5.59 0.30 18.08
C LYS A 376 5.65 0.00 16.59
N LEU A 377 4.76 -0.87 16.10
CA LEU A 377 4.73 -1.32 14.73
C LEU A 377 3.29 -1.43 14.22
N HIS A 378 3.03 -0.79 13.09
CA HIS A 378 1.78 -0.83 12.35
C HIS A 378 2.04 -1.24 10.89
N LEU A 379 1.18 -2.10 10.35
CA LEU A 379 1.14 -2.49 8.95
C LEU A 379 -0.11 -1.90 8.30
N GLY A 380 0.06 -1.12 7.23
CA GLY A 380 -1.06 -0.48 6.52
C GLY A 380 -1.04 -0.69 5.00
N GLY A 381 -2.11 -0.25 4.35
CA GLY A 381 -2.31 -0.25 2.90
C GLY A 381 -2.97 1.05 2.42
N HIS A 382 -4.08 0.98 1.69
CA HIS A 382 -4.96 2.07 1.23
C HIS A 382 -4.37 2.99 0.16
N MET A 383 -3.12 3.41 0.32
CA MET A 383 -2.46 4.35 -0.59
C MET A 383 -1.83 3.67 -1.81
N HIS A 384 -1.72 2.34 -1.78
CA HIS A 384 -1.05 1.50 -2.77
C HIS A 384 0.46 1.82 -2.92
N LEU A 385 1.09 2.39 -1.88
CA LEU A 385 2.49 2.82 -1.91
C LEU A 385 3.36 1.83 -1.13
N ASN A 386 4.59 1.66 -1.59
CA ASN A 386 5.67 1.08 -0.79
C ASN A 386 6.37 2.20 -0.03
N ASP A 387 6.22 2.23 1.30
CA ASP A 387 6.82 3.28 2.13
C ASP A 387 7.01 2.83 3.60
N THR A 388 7.88 3.53 4.34
CA THR A 388 8.03 3.40 5.79
C THR A 388 7.94 4.77 6.48
N GLY A 389 6.82 5.02 7.15
CA GLY A 389 6.66 6.21 8.00
C GLY A 389 7.20 5.98 9.42
N VAL A 390 7.82 7.00 10.00
CA VAL A 390 8.28 7.00 11.41
C VAL A 390 7.70 8.18 12.16
N ALA A 391 6.98 7.90 13.26
CA ALA A 391 6.48 8.92 14.16
C ALA A 391 7.10 8.79 15.54
N VAL A 392 7.41 9.93 16.16
CA VAL A 392 7.91 10.00 17.54
C VAL A 392 6.94 10.86 18.35
N SER A 393 6.44 10.29 19.44
CA SER A 393 5.62 11.01 20.43
C SER A 393 6.44 12.04 21.20
N ASP A 394 5.76 12.94 21.90
CA ASP A 394 6.41 13.95 22.74
C ASP A 394 7.24 13.33 23.89
N GLU A 395 6.94 12.08 24.27
CA GLU A 395 7.65 11.30 25.29
C GLU A 395 8.81 10.46 24.73
N GLY A 396 9.05 10.50 23.41
CA GLY A 396 10.11 9.75 22.75
C GLY A 396 9.73 8.32 22.32
N ASN A 397 8.50 7.86 22.57
CA ASN A 397 8.02 6.58 22.03
C ASN A 397 7.93 6.66 20.49
N THR A 398 8.42 5.61 19.81
CA THR A 398 8.49 5.53 18.35
C THR A 398 7.46 4.55 17.80
N LEU A 399 6.76 4.95 16.74
CA LEU A 399 5.86 4.13 15.94
C LEU A 399 6.39 4.02 14.51
N PHE A 400 6.64 2.80 14.06
CA PHE A 400 6.88 2.49 12.66
C PHE A 400 5.56 2.15 11.96
N ASN A 401 5.31 2.77 10.81
CA ASN A 401 4.20 2.44 9.93
C ASN A 401 4.75 1.92 8.61
N ILE A 402 4.60 0.62 8.38
CA ILE A 402 5.02 -0.02 7.14
C ILE A 402 3.83 0.02 6.18
N GLN A 403 3.95 0.82 5.12
CA GLN A 403 2.98 0.84 4.02
C GLN A 403 3.30 -0.30 3.06
N THR A 404 2.36 -1.22 2.96
CA THR A 404 2.46 -2.36 2.05
C THR A 404 1.93 -1.93 0.68
N PRO A 405 2.72 -2.07 -0.39
CA PRO A 405 2.24 -1.77 -1.74
C PRO A 405 1.11 -2.73 -2.15
N SER A 406 0.32 -2.31 -3.14
CA SER A 406 -0.74 -3.13 -3.72
C SER A 406 -0.18 -4.04 -4.80
N LEU A 407 -0.74 -5.25 -4.94
CA LEU A 407 -0.51 -6.12 -6.11
C LEU A 407 -1.14 -5.56 -7.40
N ALA A 408 -2.05 -4.59 -7.27
CA ALA A 408 -2.83 -4.00 -8.36
C ALA A 408 -2.31 -2.61 -8.78
N ALA A 409 -1.18 -2.14 -8.26
CA ALA A 409 -0.59 -0.85 -8.62
C ALA A 409 0.93 -0.96 -8.79
N TYR A 410 1.54 0.00 -9.48
CA TYR A 410 3.00 0.05 -9.59
C TYR A 410 3.62 0.51 -8.26
N LYS A 411 4.63 -0.17 -7.70
CA LYS A 411 5.23 -1.43 -8.15
C LYS A 411 4.54 -2.62 -7.45
N PRO A 412 4.09 -3.66 -8.19
CA PRO A 412 3.32 -4.75 -7.59
C PRO A 412 4.22 -5.55 -6.65
N ALA A 413 3.87 -5.59 -5.37
CA ALA A 413 4.66 -6.30 -4.37
C ALA A 413 3.82 -6.66 -3.14
N PHE A 414 4.36 -7.53 -2.30
CA PHE A 414 3.88 -7.76 -0.95
C PHE A 414 5.05 -7.73 0.03
N LYS A 415 4.80 -7.72 1.34
CA LYS A 415 5.87 -7.68 2.35
C LYS A 415 5.94 -8.95 3.18
N ILE A 416 7.15 -9.32 3.59
CA ILE A 416 7.40 -10.36 4.59
C ILE A 416 7.98 -9.68 5.83
N LEU A 417 7.32 -9.88 6.96
CA LEU A 417 7.80 -9.49 8.28
C LEU A 417 8.33 -10.73 8.99
N THR A 418 9.61 -10.73 9.35
CA THR A 418 10.25 -11.77 10.15
C THR A 418 10.57 -11.26 11.54
N LEU A 419 9.91 -11.81 12.56
CA LEU A 419 10.21 -11.51 13.95
C LEU A 419 11.49 -12.20 14.39
N LYS A 420 12.38 -11.45 15.03
CA LYS A 420 13.67 -11.92 15.54
C LYS A 420 13.72 -11.71 17.06
N GLU A 421 14.64 -12.41 17.72
CA GLU A 421 14.90 -12.24 19.14
C GLU A 421 15.32 -10.79 19.48
N GLY A 422 15.19 -10.38 20.74
CA GLY A 422 15.67 -9.08 21.21
C GLY A 422 14.83 -7.87 20.79
N GLY A 423 13.62 -8.09 20.24
CA GLY A 423 12.73 -7.02 19.77
C GLY A 423 13.09 -6.48 18.39
N PHE A 424 13.79 -7.27 17.58
CA PHE A 424 14.09 -6.93 16.19
C PHE A 424 13.02 -7.49 15.26
N ALA A 425 12.71 -6.75 14.21
CA ALA A 425 11.84 -7.20 13.13
C ALA A 425 12.48 -6.88 11.78
N GLU A 426 12.59 -7.87 10.92
CA GLU A 426 13.12 -7.72 9.56
C GLU A 426 11.95 -7.63 8.59
N VAL A 427 12.00 -6.67 7.68
CA VAL A 427 10.98 -6.46 6.64
C VAL A 427 11.64 -6.57 5.28
N GLU A 428 11.05 -7.37 4.42
CA GLU A 428 11.47 -7.58 3.04
C GLU A 428 10.28 -7.34 2.10
N THR A 429 10.53 -6.66 0.98
CA THR A 429 9.50 -6.38 -0.03
C THR A 429 9.71 -7.28 -1.23
N ILE A 430 8.76 -8.17 -1.49
CA ILE A 430 8.81 -9.14 -2.58
C ILE A 430 8.08 -8.56 -3.78
N VAL A 431 8.85 -8.15 -4.78
CA VAL A 431 8.34 -7.61 -6.04
C VAL A 431 7.83 -8.73 -6.94
N MET A 432 6.63 -8.55 -7.47
CA MET A 432 5.98 -9.48 -8.39
C MET A 432 6.27 -9.07 -9.83
N ASP A 433 7.49 -9.29 -10.32
CA ASP A 433 7.83 -8.96 -11.73
C ASP A 433 7.25 -9.99 -12.71
N SER A 434 7.09 -11.25 -12.29
CA SER A 434 6.55 -12.35 -13.09
C SER A 434 5.26 -12.89 -12.48
N VAL A 435 4.17 -12.81 -13.24
CA VAL A 435 2.86 -13.34 -12.86
C VAL A 435 2.35 -14.20 -14.02
N PRO A 436 2.18 -15.51 -13.86
CA PRO A 436 1.60 -16.35 -14.88
C PRO A 436 0.22 -15.84 -15.33
N LYS A 437 -0.07 -15.95 -16.64
CA LYS A 437 -1.37 -15.60 -17.24
C LYS A 437 -1.77 -14.11 -17.20
N TYR A 438 -0.89 -13.19 -16.80
CA TYR A 438 -1.21 -11.75 -16.87
C TYR A 438 -1.59 -11.27 -18.29
N LYS A 439 -1.13 -11.95 -19.34
CA LYS A 439 -1.47 -11.67 -20.75
C LYS A 439 -2.82 -12.22 -21.19
N GLU A 440 -3.52 -12.99 -20.36
CA GLU A 440 -4.69 -13.78 -20.78
C GLU A 440 -5.80 -12.92 -21.41
N PHE A 441 -5.92 -11.65 -21.03
CA PHE A 441 -6.96 -10.75 -21.53
C PHE A 441 -6.52 -9.82 -22.67
N PHE A 442 -5.27 -9.89 -23.14
CA PHE A 442 -4.74 -8.95 -24.13
C PHE A 442 -5.52 -8.98 -25.45
N GLY A 443 -5.93 -10.17 -25.90
CA GLY A 443 -6.79 -10.32 -27.09
C GLY A 443 -8.16 -9.65 -26.94
N LEU A 444 -8.71 -9.57 -25.73
CA LEU A 444 -9.96 -8.87 -25.44
C LEU A 444 -9.75 -7.34 -25.41
N TYR A 445 -8.67 -6.86 -24.81
CA TYR A 445 -8.31 -5.43 -24.84
C TYR A 445 -8.02 -4.92 -26.25
N HIS A 446 -7.49 -5.74 -27.14
CA HIS A 446 -7.36 -5.38 -28.55
C HIS A 446 -8.71 -5.06 -29.22
N GLN A 447 -9.79 -5.76 -28.85
CA GLN A 447 -11.13 -5.48 -29.37
C GLN A 447 -11.63 -4.13 -28.86
N GLU A 448 -11.42 -3.83 -27.58
CA GLU A 448 -11.72 -2.52 -26.99
C GLU A 448 -10.95 -1.41 -27.69
N TYR A 449 -9.63 -1.56 -27.87
CA TYR A 449 -8.81 -0.57 -28.56
C TYR A 449 -9.34 -0.27 -29.95
N THR A 450 -9.64 -1.34 -30.70
CA THR A 450 -10.19 -1.25 -32.05
C THR A 450 -11.51 -0.48 -32.02
N PHE A 451 -12.41 -0.81 -31.09
CA PHE A 451 -13.68 -0.11 -30.93
C PHE A 451 -13.48 1.40 -30.66
N LEU A 452 -12.63 1.75 -29.70
CA LEU A 452 -12.36 3.15 -29.33
C LEU A 452 -11.72 3.95 -30.48
N GLU A 453 -10.81 3.33 -31.25
CA GLU A 453 -10.18 3.94 -32.42
C GLU A 453 -11.22 4.24 -33.53
N HIS A 454 -12.14 3.31 -33.79
CA HIS A 454 -13.24 3.51 -34.74
C HIS A 454 -14.22 4.61 -34.30
N MET A 455 -14.47 4.72 -33.00
CA MET A 455 -15.31 5.78 -32.42
C MET A 455 -14.67 7.17 -32.51
N LYS A 456 -13.40 7.26 -32.93
CA LYS A 456 -12.60 8.51 -32.99
C LYS A 456 -12.59 9.25 -31.66
N GLU A 457 -12.54 8.51 -30.56
CA GLU A 457 -12.43 9.12 -29.24
C GLU A 457 -11.05 9.78 -29.09
N GLY A 458 -11.03 11.01 -28.60
CA GLY A 458 -9.78 11.73 -28.37
C GLY A 458 -9.09 11.21 -27.10
N ARG A 459 -7.77 10.98 -27.16
CA ARG A 459 -6.91 10.55 -26.04
C ARG A 459 -7.23 9.15 -25.47
N ILE A 460 -7.42 8.15 -26.33
CA ILE A 460 -7.45 6.74 -25.90
C ILE A 460 -6.10 6.29 -25.31
N TRP A 461 -6.08 5.14 -24.64
CA TRP A 461 -4.87 4.55 -24.10
C TRP A 461 -3.86 4.11 -25.18
N ASN A 462 -2.60 3.87 -24.81
CA ASN A 462 -1.55 3.43 -25.74
C ASN A 462 -1.51 1.90 -25.90
N LYS A 463 -1.71 1.41 -27.13
CA LYS A 463 -1.69 -0.03 -27.47
C LYS A 463 -0.40 -0.77 -27.11
N GLU A 464 0.71 -0.06 -26.95
CA GLU A 464 2.02 -0.63 -26.60
C GLU A 464 2.02 -1.31 -25.22
N VAL A 465 1.09 -0.96 -24.33
CA VAL A 465 0.74 -1.75 -23.12
C VAL A 465 0.66 -3.25 -23.41
N LEU A 466 0.05 -3.65 -24.53
CA LEU A 466 -0.19 -5.05 -24.86
C LEU A 466 1.07 -5.78 -25.37
N SER A 467 2.20 -5.05 -25.46
CA SER A 467 3.50 -5.62 -25.81
C SER A 467 4.38 -5.92 -24.60
N SER A 468 3.91 -5.67 -23.37
CA SER A 468 4.69 -5.92 -22.14
C SER A 468 5.21 -7.35 -22.05
N GLN A 469 6.47 -7.54 -21.67
CA GLN A 469 7.16 -8.83 -21.63
C GLN A 469 6.95 -9.59 -20.32
N ASN A 470 6.72 -8.88 -19.22
CA ASN A 470 6.37 -9.43 -17.92
C ASN A 470 5.34 -8.54 -17.19
N TYR A 471 4.97 -8.91 -15.97
CA TYR A 471 3.96 -8.18 -15.19
C TYR A 471 4.50 -6.85 -14.65
N GLY A 472 5.79 -6.79 -14.29
CA GLY A 472 6.46 -5.54 -13.92
C GLY A 472 6.35 -4.47 -15.01
N GLU A 473 6.64 -4.83 -16.27
CA GLU A 473 6.51 -3.93 -17.42
C GLU A 473 5.05 -3.52 -17.69
N PHE A 474 4.10 -4.43 -17.51
CA PHE A 474 2.67 -4.12 -17.63
C PHE A 474 2.24 -3.07 -16.59
N MET A 475 2.72 -3.19 -15.36
CA MET A 475 2.43 -2.23 -14.29
C MET A 475 3.19 -0.90 -14.48
N GLU A 476 4.38 -0.91 -15.07
CA GLU A 476 5.04 0.33 -15.51
C GLU A 476 4.22 1.08 -16.57
N TRP A 477 3.66 0.35 -17.53
CA TRP A 477 2.75 0.92 -18.51
C TRP A 477 1.47 1.46 -17.87
N HIS A 478 0.90 0.74 -16.89
CA HIS A 478 -0.23 1.24 -16.10
C HIS A 478 0.09 2.60 -15.45
N LEU A 479 1.22 2.72 -14.76
CA LEU A 479 1.63 3.99 -14.16
C LEU A 479 1.83 5.08 -15.21
N LYS A 480 2.53 4.77 -16.31
CA LYS A 480 2.83 5.72 -17.38
C LYS A 480 1.56 6.31 -17.99
N GLU A 481 0.59 5.46 -18.29
CA GLU A 481 -0.71 5.89 -18.82
C GLU A 481 -1.54 6.61 -17.78
N LEU A 482 -1.55 6.17 -16.51
CA LEU A 482 -2.22 6.87 -15.42
C LEU A 482 -1.67 8.29 -15.22
N VAL A 483 -0.36 8.46 -15.31
CA VAL A 483 0.33 9.77 -15.28
C VAL A 483 -0.11 10.63 -16.47
N ARG A 484 -0.10 10.06 -17.68
CA ARG A 484 -0.43 10.78 -18.93
C ARG A 484 -1.91 11.19 -19.02
N LEU A 485 -2.80 10.27 -18.67
CA LEU A 485 -4.25 10.37 -18.87
C LEU A 485 -4.94 11.12 -17.74
N ARG A 486 -4.44 10.99 -16.49
CA ARG A 486 -5.12 11.51 -15.31
C ARG A 486 -4.26 12.44 -14.47
N PHE A 487 -3.11 11.99 -13.98
CA PHE A 487 -2.39 12.78 -12.97
C PHE A 487 -1.82 14.10 -13.52
N LEU A 488 -1.14 14.10 -14.66
CA LEU A 488 -0.61 15.33 -15.23
C LEU A 488 -1.72 16.32 -15.63
N PRO A 489 -2.84 15.90 -16.26
CA PRO A 489 -3.97 16.79 -16.53
C PRO A 489 -4.62 17.37 -15.27
N ASP A 490 -4.78 16.57 -14.21
CA ASP A 490 -5.67 16.92 -13.09
C ASP A 490 -4.94 17.51 -11.88
N GLU A 491 -3.66 17.20 -11.69
CA GLU A 491 -2.93 17.51 -10.45
C GLU A 491 -1.82 18.54 -10.60
N TRP A 492 -1.52 19.00 -11.82
CA TRP A 492 -0.42 19.93 -12.08
C TRP A 492 -0.92 21.28 -12.64
N PRO A 493 -0.34 22.42 -12.19
CA PRO A 493 -0.60 23.71 -12.84
C PRO A 493 -0.27 23.62 -14.34
N ALA A 494 -1.24 23.98 -15.19
CA ALA A 494 -1.12 23.78 -16.63
C ALA A 494 0.10 24.49 -17.23
N ASP A 495 0.36 25.73 -16.79
CA ASP A 495 1.51 26.54 -17.21
C ASP A 495 2.86 25.87 -16.90
N PHE A 496 2.96 25.25 -15.72
CA PHE A 496 4.19 24.61 -15.28
C PHE A 496 4.40 23.25 -15.93
N LYS A 497 3.34 22.45 -16.05
CA LYS A 497 3.36 21.19 -16.78
C LYS A 497 3.77 21.39 -18.24
N ASP A 498 3.15 22.36 -18.93
CA ASP A 498 3.44 22.65 -20.34
C ASP A 498 4.87 23.18 -20.54
N PHE A 499 5.39 23.95 -19.57
CA PHE A 499 6.79 24.36 -19.54
C PHE A 499 7.74 23.16 -19.36
N LEU A 500 7.45 22.26 -18.43
CA LEU A 500 8.37 21.21 -17.98
C LEU A 500 8.44 20.01 -18.94
N VAL A 501 7.29 19.49 -19.37
CA VAL A 501 7.18 18.22 -20.12
C VAL A 501 8.02 18.21 -21.40
N GLY A 502 8.16 19.35 -22.07
CA GLY A 502 8.92 19.50 -23.33
C GLY A 502 10.41 19.81 -23.16
N LEU A 503 10.94 19.84 -21.94
CA LEU A 503 12.37 20.08 -21.71
C LEU A 503 13.16 18.79 -21.80
N SER A 504 14.30 18.83 -22.47
CA SER A 504 15.32 17.78 -22.32
C SER A 504 15.99 17.86 -20.95
N GLY A 505 16.54 16.74 -20.46
CA GLY A 505 17.35 16.73 -19.25
C GLY A 505 18.52 17.72 -19.29
N LYS A 506 19.06 17.96 -20.49
CA LYS A 506 20.13 18.95 -20.72
C LYS A 506 19.65 20.38 -20.51
N GLU A 507 18.49 20.73 -21.05
CA GLU A 507 17.88 22.04 -20.81
C GLU A 507 17.57 22.24 -19.33
N LEU A 508 17.06 21.21 -18.65
CA LEU A 508 16.81 21.24 -17.21
C LEU A 508 18.08 21.52 -16.41
N LEU A 509 19.19 20.86 -16.76
CA LEU A 509 20.48 21.11 -16.13
C LEU A 509 20.95 22.55 -16.34
N LEU A 510 20.86 23.08 -17.55
CA LEU A 510 21.27 24.45 -17.84
C LEU A 510 20.40 25.48 -17.11
N LEU A 511 19.08 25.25 -17.08
CA LEU A 511 18.13 26.11 -16.36
C LEU A 511 18.37 26.07 -14.85
N SER A 512 18.68 24.90 -14.26
CA SER A 512 18.96 24.77 -12.83
C SER A 512 20.18 25.57 -12.35
N MET A 513 21.06 25.96 -13.28
CA MET A 513 22.27 26.73 -13.02
C MET A 513 22.11 28.22 -13.35
N ASP A 514 20.92 28.65 -13.78
CA ASP A 514 20.64 30.05 -14.04
C ASP A 514 20.69 30.87 -12.75
N ASN A 515 21.49 31.93 -12.77
CA ASN A 515 21.61 32.90 -11.67
C ASN A 515 21.13 34.30 -12.08
N THR A 516 20.47 34.41 -13.24
CA THR A 516 19.95 35.70 -13.71
C THR A 516 18.62 36.04 -13.05
N SER A 517 18.25 37.32 -13.09
CA SER A 517 16.91 37.78 -12.70
C SER A 517 15.87 37.59 -13.81
N LEU A 518 16.25 37.00 -14.96
CA LEU A 518 15.33 36.80 -16.07
C LEU A 518 14.34 35.68 -15.74
N PRO A 519 13.09 35.79 -16.23
CA PRO A 519 12.15 34.68 -16.18
C PRO A 519 12.67 33.43 -16.90
N LEU A 520 12.45 32.23 -16.35
CA LEU A 520 13.02 31.00 -16.93
C LEU A 520 12.59 30.73 -18.38
N HIS A 521 11.38 31.14 -18.78
CA HIS A 521 10.94 31.00 -20.17
C HIS A 521 11.78 31.86 -21.14
N MET A 522 12.26 33.03 -20.71
CA MET A 522 13.17 33.87 -21.49
C MET A 522 14.57 33.27 -21.54
N VAL A 523 15.04 32.70 -20.42
CA VAL A 523 16.32 31.99 -20.37
C VAL A 523 16.30 30.79 -21.34
N LEU A 524 15.24 29.98 -21.29
CA LEU A 524 15.05 28.85 -22.20
C LEU A 524 15.03 29.29 -23.67
N LYS A 525 14.28 30.36 -23.99
CA LYS A 525 14.25 30.93 -25.35
C LYS A 525 15.65 31.35 -25.79
N ASN A 526 16.37 32.10 -24.94
CA ASN A 526 17.73 32.54 -25.25
C ASN A 526 18.70 31.37 -25.47
N LEU A 527 18.55 30.28 -24.71
CA LEU A 527 19.35 29.06 -24.91
C LEU A 527 19.06 28.44 -26.28
N ARG A 528 17.78 28.26 -26.62
CA ARG A 528 17.34 27.68 -27.90
C ARG A 528 17.75 28.54 -29.11
N ASP A 529 17.67 29.85 -28.98
CA ASP A 529 18.01 30.81 -30.04
C ASP A 529 19.53 30.98 -30.23
N ASN A 530 20.37 30.54 -29.26
CA ASN A 530 21.83 30.71 -29.30
C ASN A 530 22.61 29.41 -28.99
N PRO A 531 22.71 28.47 -29.96
CA PRO A 531 23.36 27.17 -29.77
C PRO A 531 24.83 27.25 -29.34
N ASP A 532 25.56 28.29 -29.74
CA ASP A 532 26.98 28.47 -29.35
C ASP A 532 27.13 28.78 -27.86
N LYS A 533 26.16 29.50 -27.27
CA LYS A 533 26.11 29.77 -25.82
C LYS A 533 25.84 28.50 -25.03
N ILE A 534 25.02 27.59 -25.56
CA ILE A 534 24.82 26.25 -24.97
C ILE A 534 26.16 25.51 -24.88
N LYS A 535 27.04 25.61 -25.90
CA LYS A 535 28.35 24.95 -25.90
C LYS A 535 29.28 25.52 -24.84
N GLU A 536 29.30 26.84 -24.67
CA GLU A 536 30.09 27.53 -23.64
C GLU A 536 29.61 27.21 -22.22
N LEU A 537 28.30 27.32 -21.96
CA LEU A 537 27.70 26.92 -20.69
C LEU A 537 27.91 25.44 -20.43
N SER A 538 27.73 24.56 -21.42
CA SER A 538 27.99 23.12 -21.28
C SER A 538 29.44 22.82 -20.91
N ASN A 539 30.40 23.59 -21.43
CA ASN A 539 31.81 23.47 -21.05
C ASN A 539 32.04 23.95 -19.61
N SER A 540 31.45 25.07 -19.21
CA SER A 540 31.49 25.54 -17.81
C SER A 540 30.86 24.56 -16.83
N VAL A 541 29.72 23.96 -17.20
CA VAL A 541 29.08 22.88 -16.46
C VAL A 541 30.03 21.70 -16.34
N LYS A 542 30.59 21.22 -17.46
CA LYS A 542 31.58 20.12 -17.46
C LYS A 542 32.75 20.39 -16.52
N GLU A 543 33.23 21.63 -16.44
CA GLU A 543 34.31 22.01 -15.52
C GLU A 543 33.88 22.06 -14.05
N LYS A 544 32.70 22.61 -13.74
CA LYS A 544 32.13 22.59 -12.39
C LYS A 544 31.81 21.16 -11.93
N THR A 545 31.39 20.31 -12.85
CA THR A 545 31.10 18.89 -12.63
C THR A 545 32.31 17.98 -12.83
N ARG A 546 33.51 18.47 -13.18
CA ARG A 546 34.70 17.63 -13.37
C ARG A 546 35.12 16.90 -12.09
N LYS A 547 34.78 17.43 -10.90
CA LYS A 547 34.90 16.71 -9.61
C LYS A 547 33.87 15.57 -9.46
N ILE A 548 32.78 15.62 -10.23
CA ILE A 548 31.67 14.65 -10.31
C ILE A 548 31.80 13.93 -11.66
N GLN A 549 32.97 13.33 -11.92
CA GLN A 549 33.45 12.92 -13.24
C GLN A 549 32.66 11.76 -13.90
N ALA A 550 31.57 11.28 -13.28
CA ALA A 550 30.81 10.11 -13.70
C ALA A 550 29.34 10.38 -14.10
N VAL A 551 28.90 11.65 -14.24
CA VAL A 551 27.46 12.00 -14.35
C VAL A 551 27.10 12.77 -15.64
N THR A 552 28.06 13.18 -16.47
CA THR A 552 27.86 14.22 -17.52
C THR A 552 27.46 13.74 -18.91
N THR A 553 27.21 12.45 -19.13
CA THR A 553 26.76 11.92 -20.43
C THR A 553 25.27 11.55 -20.37
N HIS A 554 24.56 11.65 -21.52
CA HIS A 554 23.18 11.18 -21.71
C HIS A 554 22.06 11.99 -21.05
N PHE A 555 22.22 13.31 -20.87
CA PHE A 555 21.12 14.18 -20.44
C PHE A 555 20.07 14.40 -21.54
N GLU A 556 20.41 14.09 -22.79
CA GLU A 556 19.51 14.18 -23.94
C GLU A 556 18.58 12.96 -24.08
N GLU A 557 18.76 11.89 -23.31
CA GLU A 557 17.99 10.63 -23.41
C GLU A 557 16.69 10.63 -22.58
N TRP A 558 16.41 11.71 -21.87
CA TRP A 558 15.21 11.86 -21.05
C TRP A 558 14.72 13.30 -21.05
N SER A 559 13.46 13.46 -20.66
CA SER A 559 12.71 14.70 -20.72
C SER A 559 12.10 15.08 -19.39
N GLY A 560 11.55 16.28 -19.27
CA GLY A 560 10.77 16.68 -18.10
C GLY A 560 9.54 15.79 -17.88
N TYR A 561 9.00 15.14 -18.91
CA TYR A 561 7.99 14.10 -18.73
C TYR A 561 8.56 12.91 -17.95
N ASP A 562 9.75 12.42 -18.32
CA ASP A 562 10.41 11.32 -17.60
C ASP A 562 10.72 11.68 -16.15
N LEU A 563 11.14 12.93 -15.89
CA LEU A 563 11.32 13.43 -14.53
C LEU A 563 10.02 13.35 -13.71
N LEU A 564 8.89 13.77 -14.29
CA LEU A 564 7.60 13.71 -13.61
C LEU A 564 7.11 12.26 -13.44
N LEU A 565 7.30 11.40 -14.44
CA LEU A 565 6.99 9.97 -14.33
C LEU A 565 7.83 9.33 -13.21
N ASP A 566 9.12 9.62 -13.15
CA ASP A 566 10.04 9.09 -12.13
C ASP A 566 9.73 9.64 -10.73
N LEU A 567 9.19 10.87 -10.62
CA LEU A 567 8.63 11.37 -9.35
C LEU A 567 7.45 10.51 -8.89
N TYR A 568 6.54 10.13 -9.80
CA TYR A 568 5.44 9.22 -9.47
C TYR A 568 5.93 7.80 -9.18
N ARG A 569 7.00 7.33 -9.85
CA ARG A 569 7.64 6.04 -9.50
C ARG A 569 8.18 6.07 -8.07
N LEU A 570 8.93 7.11 -7.70
CA LEU A 570 9.45 7.27 -6.35
C LEU A 570 8.33 7.37 -5.31
N ARG A 571 7.29 8.16 -5.58
CA ARG A 571 6.13 8.23 -4.68
C ARG A 571 5.47 6.87 -4.47
N SER A 572 5.40 6.04 -5.52
CA SER A 572 4.66 4.78 -5.46
C SER A 572 5.48 3.60 -4.92
N ALA A 573 6.77 3.57 -5.22
CA ALA A 573 7.62 2.41 -4.93
C ALA A 573 8.85 2.74 -4.04
N ASP A 574 9.07 4.01 -3.71
CA ASP A 574 10.22 4.53 -2.95
C ASP A 574 11.54 3.93 -3.48
N ARG A 575 12.32 3.22 -2.66
CA ARG A 575 13.64 2.70 -3.05
C ARG A 575 13.58 1.70 -4.19
N LEU A 576 12.46 1.00 -4.36
CA LEU A 576 12.28 0.05 -5.47
C LEU A 576 12.28 0.74 -6.83
N ALA A 577 11.82 2.00 -6.89
CA ALA A 577 11.82 2.78 -8.13
C ALA A 577 13.23 3.09 -8.64
N LEU A 578 14.25 3.10 -7.76
CA LEU A 578 15.62 3.43 -8.16
C LEU A 578 16.20 2.45 -9.19
N LYS A 579 15.75 1.17 -9.16
CA LYS A 579 16.13 0.17 -10.17
C LYS A 579 15.59 0.56 -11.55
N ASP A 580 14.34 1.00 -11.61
CA ASP A 580 13.62 1.33 -12.86
C ASP A 580 13.99 2.72 -13.40
N ILE A 581 14.37 3.66 -12.51
CA ILE A 581 14.93 4.97 -12.88
C ILE A 581 16.36 4.82 -13.40
N GLY A 582 17.15 3.92 -12.80
CA GLY A 582 18.53 3.65 -13.16
C GLY A 582 19.54 4.60 -12.48
N ALA A 583 20.65 4.03 -12.02
CA ALA A 583 21.64 4.73 -11.20
C ALA A 583 22.24 5.99 -11.86
N GLN A 584 22.38 6.00 -13.18
CA GLN A 584 22.89 7.17 -13.91
C GLN A 584 21.88 8.32 -13.89
N ARG A 585 20.62 8.06 -14.24
CA ARG A 585 19.55 9.06 -14.24
C ARG A 585 19.29 9.59 -12.84
N THR A 586 19.33 8.74 -11.80
CA THR A 586 19.25 9.19 -10.40
C THR A 586 20.36 10.18 -10.03
N LYS A 587 21.61 9.96 -10.47
CA LYS A 587 22.72 10.90 -10.23
C LYS A 587 22.51 12.23 -10.96
N GLN A 588 21.97 12.19 -12.17
CA GLN A 588 21.63 13.38 -12.95
C GLN A 588 20.52 14.19 -12.27
N TYR A 589 19.49 13.53 -11.75
CA TYR A 589 18.44 14.17 -10.95
C TYR A 589 19.01 14.85 -9.71
N ARG A 590 19.85 14.15 -8.92
CA ARG A 590 20.50 14.75 -7.74
C ARG A 590 21.28 16.02 -8.10
N LEU A 591 22.03 16.02 -9.21
CA LEU A 591 22.77 17.20 -9.66
C LEU A 591 21.84 18.41 -9.96
N ILE A 592 20.74 18.17 -10.67
CA ILE A 592 19.77 19.24 -11.02
C ILE A 592 19.07 19.74 -9.75
N ILE A 593 18.61 18.82 -8.90
CA ILE A 593 17.93 19.11 -7.65
C ILE A 593 18.83 19.93 -6.72
N ASP A 594 20.06 19.48 -6.49
CA ASP A 594 21.03 20.19 -5.65
C ASP A 594 21.33 21.58 -6.22
N SER A 595 21.42 21.72 -7.54
CA SER A 595 21.63 23.02 -8.18
C SER A 595 20.46 23.98 -7.93
N ILE A 596 19.21 23.49 -8.00
CA ILE A 596 18.02 24.31 -7.73
C ILE A 596 17.92 24.68 -6.25
N LEU A 597 18.05 23.70 -5.35
CA LEU A 597 17.86 23.90 -3.91
C LEU A 597 18.90 24.85 -3.30
N ASN A 598 20.14 24.82 -3.81
CA ASN A 598 21.22 25.69 -3.36
C ASN A 598 21.23 27.06 -4.05
N ASN A 599 20.27 27.36 -4.92
CA ASN A 599 20.21 28.61 -5.66
C ASN A 599 19.10 29.53 -5.12
N PRO A 600 19.44 30.64 -4.43
CA PRO A 600 18.45 31.55 -3.84
C PRO A 600 17.49 32.16 -4.86
N SER A 601 17.87 32.27 -6.15
CA SER A 601 17.00 32.81 -7.20
C SER A 601 15.76 31.94 -7.44
N PHE A 602 15.79 30.66 -7.04
CA PHE A 602 14.68 29.73 -7.15
C PHE A 602 13.72 29.78 -5.94
N GLN A 603 14.15 30.33 -4.81
CA GLN A 603 13.39 30.32 -3.56
C GLN A 603 12.32 31.42 -3.51
N GLY A 604 12.56 32.54 -4.21
CA GLY A 604 11.68 33.70 -4.25
C GLY A 604 10.33 33.43 -4.92
N LYS A 605 9.39 34.38 -4.77
CA LYS A 605 8.04 34.32 -5.37
C LYS A 605 7.89 35.16 -6.63
N ASP A 606 8.95 35.85 -7.06
CA ASP A 606 8.91 36.82 -8.16
C ASP A 606 8.79 36.16 -9.54
N ASP A 607 9.37 34.97 -9.71
CA ASP A 607 9.16 34.12 -10.90
C ASP A 607 8.40 32.84 -10.48
N PRO A 608 7.11 32.70 -10.86
CA PRO A 608 6.30 31.54 -10.53
C PRO A 608 6.88 30.21 -11.02
N ILE A 609 7.58 30.18 -12.16
CA ILE A 609 8.17 28.95 -12.69
C ILE A 609 9.40 28.57 -11.87
N LYS A 610 10.25 29.54 -11.48
CA LYS A 610 11.37 29.29 -10.57
C LYS A 610 10.90 28.73 -9.22
N ARG A 611 9.85 29.31 -8.64
CA ARG A 611 9.27 28.81 -7.40
C ARG A 611 8.76 27.37 -7.54
N LYS A 612 8.05 27.06 -8.63
CA LYS A 612 7.54 25.71 -8.89
C LYS A 612 8.66 24.69 -9.15
N MET A 613 9.75 25.09 -9.81
CA MET A 613 10.96 24.28 -9.95
C MET A 613 11.60 23.99 -8.58
N TYR A 614 11.66 24.98 -7.68
CA TYR A 614 12.14 24.78 -6.31
C TYR A 614 11.29 23.79 -5.53
N LEU A 615 9.96 23.93 -5.58
CA LEU A 615 9.04 23.02 -4.90
C LEU A 615 9.16 21.60 -5.45
N LEU A 616 9.21 21.43 -6.78
CA LEU A 616 9.45 20.14 -7.42
C LEU A 616 10.77 19.52 -6.95
N ALA A 617 11.86 20.29 -6.95
CA ALA A 617 13.17 19.80 -6.49
C ALA A 617 13.14 19.39 -5.01
N SER A 618 12.43 20.15 -4.16
CA SER A 618 12.27 19.82 -2.74
C SER A 618 11.52 18.50 -2.53
N ILE A 619 10.37 18.33 -3.21
CA ILE A 619 9.56 17.10 -3.15
C ILE A 619 10.37 15.91 -3.64
N PHE A 620 11.01 16.03 -4.81
CA PHE A 620 11.82 14.97 -5.39
C PHE A 620 12.99 14.58 -4.48
N ASN A 621 13.66 15.57 -3.88
CA ASN A 621 14.74 15.31 -2.93
C ASN A 621 14.25 14.54 -1.69
N LYS A 622 13.07 14.87 -1.17
CA LYS A 622 12.51 14.16 0.00
C LYS A 622 12.21 12.70 -0.33
N PHE A 623 11.54 12.43 -1.44
CA PHE A 623 11.30 11.05 -1.89
C PHE A 623 12.60 10.27 -2.17
N LEU A 624 13.67 10.92 -2.65
CA LEU A 624 14.97 10.26 -2.85
C LEU A 624 15.70 9.88 -1.56
N ASN A 625 15.26 10.40 -0.40
CA ASN A 625 15.94 10.24 0.88
C ASN A 625 14.96 9.78 1.98
N GLY A 626 13.85 9.14 1.60
CA GLY A 626 12.90 8.50 2.50
C GLY A 626 13.51 7.37 3.34
N ALA A 627 12.73 6.90 4.31
CA ALA A 627 13.15 5.82 5.19
C ALA A 627 13.36 4.50 4.39
N PRO A 628 14.08 3.51 4.94
CA PRO A 628 14.17 2.20 4.31
C PRO A 628 12.81 1.53 4.12
N SER A 629 12.49 1.13 2.88
CA SER A 629 11.20 0.52 2.51
C SER A 629 11.33 -0.81 1.73
N ASP A 630 12.53 -1.17 1.27
CA ASP A 630 12.77 -2.39 0.48
C ASP A 630 13.11 -3.60 1.37
N HIS A 631 14.36 -3.71 1.82
CA HIS A 631 14.82 -4.70 2.81
C HIS A 631 15.54 -4.01 3.98
N PHE A 632 15.01 -4.17 5.19
CA PHE A 632 15.45 -3.40 6.35
C PHE A 632 15.14 -4.10 7.68
N GLN A 633 15.77 -3.63 8.75
CA GLN A 633 15.54 -4.11 10.10
C GLN A 633 15.09 -2.95 11.00
N LEU A 634 14.07 -3.24 11.79
CA LEU A 634 13.55 -2.42 12.87
C LEU A 634 14.07 -2.93 14.21
N ASN A 635 14.45 -2.02 15.09
CA ASN A 635 14.60 -2.30 16.51
C ASN A 635 13.42 -1.67 17.25
N LEU A 636 12.46 -2.49 17.67
CA LEU A 636 11.24 -2.06 18.34
C LEU A 636 11.48 -1.56 19.76
N ASN A 637 12.68 -1.77 20.33
CA ASN A 637 13.03 -1.28 21.66
C ASN A 637 13.67 0.11 21.61
N SER A 638 14.57 0.36 20.65
CA SER A 638 15.23 1.66 20.49
C SER A 638 14.51 2.62 19.54
N GLY A 639 13.59 2.14 18.71
CA GLY A 639 12.95 2.97 17.68
C GLY A 639 13.86 3.28 16.50
N THR A 640 14.89 2.46 16.23
CA THR A 640 15.82 2.66 15.11
C THR A 640 15.53 1.75 13.92
N ILE A 641 15.79 2.24 12.71
CA ILE A 641 15.66 1.51 11.44
C ILE A 641 16.98 1.52 10.68
N ILE A 642 17.38 0.38 10.12
CA ILE A 642 18.57 0.25 9.28
C ILE A 642 18.25 -0.51 8.00
N SER A 643 18.87 -0.11 6.88
CA SER A 643 18.77 -0.86 5.63
C SER A 643 19.62 -2.12 5.68
N LEU A 644 19.12 -3.20 5.09
CA LEU A 644 19.84 -4.45 4.91
C LEU A 644 20.20 -4.64 3.44
N LYS A 645 21.09 -5.61 3.18
CA LYS A 645 21.34 -6.09 1.81
C LYS A 645 20.33 -7.17 1.50
N GLN A 646 19.77 -7.12 0.28
CA GLN A 646 18.85 -8.14 -0.22
C GLN A 646 19.38 -9.56 0.02
N PRO A 647 18.53 -10.49 0.46
CA PRO A 647 18.90 -11.90 0.53
C PRO A 647 19.21 -12.42 -0.88
N ILE A 648 20.15 -13.36 -0.98
CA ILE A 648 20.40 -14.08 -2.22
C ILE A 648 19.55 -15.35 -2.16
N TYR A 649 18.50 -15.42 -2.97
CA TYR A 649 17.73 -16.64 -3.15
C TYR A 649 18.40 -17.51 -4.21
N GLU A 650 18.69 -18.78 -3.90
CA GLU A 650 19.36 -19.71 -4.83
C GLU A 650 18.53 -20.07 -6.08
N ASN A 651 17.30 -19.54 -6.21
CA ASN A 651 16.33 -19.88 -7.26
C ASN A 651 15.73 -18.67 -8.00
N GLU A 652 16.33 -17.47 -7.93
CA GLU A 652 15.92 -16.30 -8.75
C GLU A 652 16.84 -16.03 -9.94
#